data_AF-A0A6I1K548-F1
#
_entry.id   AF-A0A6I1K548-F1
#
_cell.length_a   1.000
_cell.length_b   1.000
_cell.length_c   1.000
_cell.angle_alpha   90.00
_cell.angle_beta   90.00
_cell.angle_gamma   90.00
#
_symmetry.space_group_name_H-M   'P 1'
#
loop_
_entity.id
_entity.type
_entity.pdbx_description
1 polymer ?
#
loop_
_entity_poly.entity_id
_entity_poly.type
_entity_poly.pdbx_seq_one_letter_code
_entity_poly.pdbx_strand_id
1 'polypeptide(L)'
;MAFVYPKQYDVIVVGAGHAGVEAALAASRMGAQTLLLTINLDTIGQMSCNPAIGGLAKGHLAREIDALGGEMGRATDMTGLQFRMLNASKGASVRAPRAQCDKKSYQFRFKWLCERQANLDCKQGQTVKLLHRDGEVTGVETTLEVQYIGLTVVITTGTFLRGLMHVGANQQSGGRAGEAAAMGLSASLQEIGIELGRLKTGTPPRLVRDSIDFTKLEIQPGDEPVPWFTYWKEELWAEGLFHVEQRGIANRKSQIANPTDGDTSTIRHSEFDIRHYPPDSILAQAGGQLPCHITWTTPRTAEIIRANIHKSPMYSGVIEGVGPRYCPSIEDKIVKFPEKERQQIFLEPEGIATDEIYVNGFSTCLPFEVQYEMVRSIIGCERAEIMRPAYAVEYDFAFPTQLHPSLETKVCRNLFLAGQINGTSGYEEAGAQGLMAGINAVRRVQGREPVVLRRDQAYIGVLIDDLVTKGTVEPYRMFTSRAEYRLLLRQDNADLRLSEIGRDVGLLPERLWRKVAAKRDAIAAELDRLAKTHVGSDSLARILRRPEVGYEDLQHRNEALPAEVIEQVEIALKFDGYIQRQEAEVERFRTMEDKRIPDWLDYASLRNLRPEARQKLGKIRPATLGQASRISGVSPADVSVVMIAMKRGPVEEPVACGAAEHQDSVPGHAGCCGDL
;
A
#
# COMPACT_ATOMS: atom_id res chain seq x y z
N MET A 1 8.70 23.88 -30.24
CA MET A 1 7.46 24.18 -29.48
C MET A 1 6.89 22.84 -29.08
N ALA A 2 6.73 22.60 -27.78
CA ALA A 2 6.14 21.34 -27.30
C ALA A 2 4.69 21.21 -27.78
N PHE A 3 4.28 20.01 -28.16
CA PHE A 3 2.92 19.72 -28.62
C PHE A 3 1.99 19.53 -27.43
N VAL A 4 0.95 20.36 -27.32
CA VAL A 4 -0.07 20.21 -26.26
C VAL A 4 -1.13 19.22 -26.72
N TYR A 5 -1.29 18.13 -26.00
CA TYR A 5 -2.32 17.13 -26.31
C TYR A 5 -3.72 17.73 -26.13
N PRO A 6 -4.64 17.60 -27.12
CA PRO A 6 -5.92 18.30 -27.10
C PRO A 6 -6.88 17.93 -25.95
N LYS A 7 -6.86 16.67 -25.48
CA LYS A 7 -7.70 16.24 -24.35
C LYS A 7 -7.07 16.70 -23.03
N GLN A 8 -7.85 17.42 -22.24
CA GLN A 8 -7.50 17.75 -20.86
C GLN A 8 -7.96 16.65 -19.92
N TYR A 9 -7.25 16.46 -18.82
CA TYR A 9 -7.53 15.44 -17.82
C TYR A 9 -7.77 16.09 -16.46
N ASP A 10 -8.62 15.48 -15.64
CA ASP A 10 -8.79 15.89 -14.25
C ASP A 10 -7.61 15.41 -13.40
N VAL A 11 -7.19 14.16 -13.63
CA VAL A 11 -6.11 13.49 -12.90
C VAL A 11 -5.13 12.87 -13.89
N ILE A 12 -3.84 13.17 -13.72
CA ILE A 12 -2.75 12.49 -14.44
C ILE A 12 -1.97 11.63 -13.46
N VAL A 13 -1.87 10.33 -13.73
CA VAL A 13 -1.08 9.38 -12.95
C VAL A 13 0.17 9.01 -13.75
N VAL A 14 1.34 9.26 -13.17
CA VAL A 14 2.64 8.94 -13.77
C VAL A 14 3.23 7.69 -13.13
N GLY A 15 3.41 6.65 -13.95
CA GLY A 15 3.82 5.31 -13.54
C GLY A 15 2.62 4.37 -13.40
N ALA A 16 2.78 3.13 -13.88
CA ALA A 16 1.74 2.10 -13.82
C ALA A 16 2.15 0.89 -12.96
N GLY A 17 2.87 1.14 -11.88
CA GLY A 17 3.07 0.14 -10.81
C GLY A 17 1.82 0.01 -9.93
N HIS A 18 1.92 -0.75 -8.84
CA HIS A 18 0.80 -1.00 -7.91
C HIS A 18 0.14 0.29 -7.38
N ALA A 19 0.93 1.30 -7.02
CA ALA A 19 0.40 2.61 -6.61
C ALA A 19 -0.33 3.31 -7.75
N GLY A 20 0.25 3.33 -8.95
CA GLY A 20 -0.32 4.01 -10.10
C GLY A 20 -1.61 3.38 -10.60
N VAL A 21 -1.67 2.04 -10.61
CA VAL A 21 -2.88 1.30 -10.98
C VAL A 21 -4.03 1.61 -10.02
N GLU A 22 -3.81 1.49 -8.71
CA GLU A 22 -4.86 1.80 -7.73
C GLU A 22 -5.26 3.29 -7.77
N ALA A 23 -4.32 4.21 -7.94
CA ALA A 23 -4.61 5.63 -8.07
C ALA A 23 -5.48 5.94 -9.31
N ALA A 24 -5.12 5.37 -10.47
CA ALA A 24 -5.80 5.60 -11.72
C ALA A 24 -7.20 4.98 -11.75
N LEU A 25 -7.35 3.76 -11.21
CA LEU A 25 -8.64 3.10 -11.09
C LEU A 25 -9.53 3.82 -10.09
N ALA A 26 -9.01 4.24 -8.94
CA ALA A 26 -9.78 5.01 -7.97
C ALA A 26 -10.28 6.32 -8.60
N ALA A 27 -9.40 7.09 -9.23
CA ALA A 27 -9.76 8.37 -9.80
C ALA A 27 -10.83 8.25 -10.90
N SER A 28 -10.64 7.31 -11.82
CA SER A 28 -11.57 7.08 -12.94
C SER A 28 -12.94 6.55 -12.50
N ARG A 29 -12.99 5.68 -11.47
CA ARG A 29 -14.24 5.17 -10.87
C ARG A 29 -15.01 6.24 -10.11
N MET A 30 -14.32 7.21 -9.53
CA MET A 30 -14.93 8.41 -8.94
C MET A 30 -15.41 9.42 -10.00
N GLY A 31 -15.28 9.10 -11.30
CA GLY A 31 -15.82 9.88 -12.41
C GLY A 31 -14.84 10.84 -13.08
N ALA A 32 -13.59 10.92 -12.62
CA ALA A 32 -12.59 11.83 -13.18
C ALA A 32 -12.03 11.34 -14.52
N GLN A 33 -11.88 12.23 -15.50
CA GLN A 33 -11.12 11.94 -16.73
C GLN A 33 -9.65 11.76 -16.36
N THR A 34 -9.19 10.51 -16.40
CA THR A 34 -7.90 10.11 -15.86
C THR A 34 -6.96 9.66 -16.96
N LEU A 35 -5.71 10.10 -16.91
CA LEU A 35 -4.62 9.61 -17.75
C LEU A 35 -3.66 8.76 -16.92
N LEU A 36 -3.45 7.50 -17.30
CA LEU A 36 -2.35 6.67 -16.80
C LEU A 36 -1.22 6.67 -17.82
N LEU A 37 -0.11 7.33 -17.46
CA LEU A 37 1.07 7.49 -18.30
C LEU A 37 2.21 6.60 -17.80
N THR A 38 2.73 5.72 -18.64
CA THR A 38 3.79 4.77 -18.26
C THR A 38 4.83 4.58 -19.35
N ILE A 39 6.06 4.23 -18.99
CA ILE A 39 7.17 4.01 -19.93
C ILE A 39 6.87 2.80 -20.84
N ASN A 40 6.22 1.78 -20.30
CA ASN A 40 5.84 0.57 -21.04
C ASN A 40 4.45 0.08 -20.60
N LEU A 41 3.48 0.10 -21.52
CA LEU A 41 2.10 -0.35 -21.29
C LEU A 41 1.98 -1.85 -21.04
N ASP A 42 2.96 -2.63 -21.43
CA ASP A 42 2.95 -4.08 -21.17
C ASP A 42 3.42 -4.40 -19.77
N THR A 43 3.97 -3.44 -19.02
CA THR A 43 4.46 -3.63 -17.63
C THR A 43 3.51 -3.12 -16.55
N ILE A 44 2.27 -2.78 -16.93
CA ILE A 44 1.22 -2.35 -16.00
C ILE A 44 1.01 -3.42 -14.93
N GLY A 45 1.09 -3.05 -13.65
CA GLY A 45 0.86 -3.97 -12.55
C GLY A 45 1.94 -5.05 -12.35
N GLN A 46 3.11 -4.92 -12.98
CA GLN A 46 4.15 -5.95 -12.94
C GLN A 46 4.74 -6.17 -11.53
N MET A 47 4.69 -7.42 -11.06
CA MET A 47 5.37 -7.89 -9.85
C MET A 47 6.87 -8.05 -10.07
N SER A 48 7.65 -7.07 -9.62
CA SER A 48 9.09 -6.97 -9.95
C SER A 48 10.02 -7.76 -9.01
N CYS A 49 9.52 -8.14 -7.84
CA CYS A 49 10.25 -8.83 -6.79
C CYS A 49 9.56 -10.17 -6.47
N ASN A 50 8.97 -10.33 -5.29
CA ASN A 50 8.28 -11.54 -4.85
C ASN A 50 7.02 -11.84 -5.70
N PRO A 51 6.71 -13.11 -6.07
CA PRO A 51 5.43 -13.51 -6.66
C PRO A 51 4.29 -13.59 -5.61
N ALA A 52 4.20 -12.64 -4.66
CA ALA A 52 3.25 -12.78 -3.56
C ALA A 52 2.59 -11.45 -3.18
N ILE A 53 1.33 -11.54 -2.74
CA ILE A 53 0.58 -10.47 -2.05
C ILE A 53 0.28 -10.91 -0.62
N GLY A 54 0.40 -9.97 0.32
CA GLY A 54 0.06 -10.15 1.71
C GLY A 54 1.22 -10.62 2.58
N GLY A 55 0.88 -11.29 3.68
CA GLY A 55 1.78 -11.56 4.79
C GLY A 55 1.58 -10.61 5.97
N LEU A 56 2.47 -10.65 6.97
CA LEU A 56 2.30 -9.85 8.19
C LEU A 56 2.20 -8.36 7.86
N ALA A 57 1.17 -7.70 8.41
CA ALA A 57 0.72 -6.33 8.10
C ALA A 57 0.30 -6.08 6.63
N LYS A 58 0.99 -6.66 5.64
CA LYS A 58 0.69 -6.56 4.21
C LYS A 58 -0.69 -7.13 3.84
N GLY A 59 -1.05 -8.28 4.42
CA GLY A 59 -2.37 -8.88 4.23
C GLY A 59 -3.49 -8.02 4.80
N HIS A 60 -3.21 -7.24 5.86
CA HIS A 60 -4.17 -6.26 6.39
C HIS A 60 -4.33 -5.10 5.40
N LEU A 61 -3.23 -4.56 4.86
CA LEU A 61 -3.31 -3.52 3.83
C LEU A 61 -4.09 -3.98 2.60
N ALA A 62 -3.85 -5.20 2.10
CA ALA A 62 -4.55 -5.72 0.93
C ALA A 62 -6.07 -5.85 1.18
N ARG A 63 -6.48 -6.32 2.37
CA ARG A 63 -7.87 -6.36 2.81
C ARG A 63 -8.49 -4.95 2.96
N GLU A 64 -7.72 -3.99 3.45
CA GLU A 64 -8.16 -2.60 3.60
C GLU A 64 -8.32 -1.90 2.24
N ILE A 65 -7.44 -2.16 1.28
CA ILE A 65 -7.56 -1.72 -0.12
C ILE A 65 -8.85 -2.28 -0.71
N ASP A 66 -9.12 -3.58 -0.54
CA ASP A 66 -10.34 -4.22 -1.04
C ASP A 66 -11.62 -3.66 -0.41
N ALA A 67 -11.63 -3.43 0.91
CA ALA A 67 -12.75 -2.85 1.64
C ALA A 67 -13.09 -1.42 1.17
N LEU A 68 -12.08 -0.64 0.75
CA LEU A 68 -12.26 0.71 0.19
C LEU A 68 -12.68 0.71 -1.29
N GLY A 69 -12.70 -0.45 -1.96
CA GLY A 69 -13.08 -0.58 -3.38
C GLY A 69 -11.89 -0.62 -4.36
N GLY A 70 -10.68 -0.86 -3.86
CA GLY A 70 -9.49 -1.12 -4.71
C GLY A 70 -9.54 -2.49 -5.41
N GLU A 71 -8.52 -2.77 -6.22
CA GLU A 71 -8.47 -4.00 -7.05
C GLU A 71 -7.52 -5.07 -6.53
N MET A 72 -6.52 -4.72 -5.71
CA MET A 72 -5.46 -5.65 -5.30
C MET A 72 -5.98 -6.97 -4.72
N GLY A 73 -7.04 -6.93 -3.90
CA GLY A 73 -7.66 -8.13 -3.32
C GLY A 73 -8.24 -9.06 -4.39
N ARG A 74 -9.13 -8.54 -5.25
CA ARG A 74 -9.72 -9.30 -6.36
C ARG A 74 -8.68 -9.77 -7.38
N ALA A 75 -7.68 -8.95 -7.67
CA ALA A 75 -6.57 -9.33 -8.55
C ALA A 75 -5.77 -10.50 -7.98
N THR A 76 -5.52 -10.50 -6.67
CA THR A 76 -4.86 -11.59 -5.95
C THR A 76 -5.70 -12.86 -6.03
N ASP A 77 -7.00 -12.79 -5.75
CA ASP A 77 -7.86 -13.97 -5.70
C ASP A 77 -8.03 -14.65 -7.07
N MET A 78 -8.07 -13.87 -8.15
CA MET A 78 -8.20 -14.41 -9.50
C MET A 78 -6.90 -14.99 -10.07
N THR A 79 -5.75 -14.60 -9.52
CA THR A 79 -4.43 -14.96 -10.07
C THR A 79 -3.57 -15.72 -9.08
N GLY A 80 -4.12 -16.06 -7.92
CA GLY A 80 -3.42 -16.76 -6.86
C GLY A 80 -3.08 -18.20 -7.25
N LEU A 81 -1.87 -18.62 -6.89
CA LEU A 81 -1.35 -19.98 -6.99
C LEU A 81 -1.55 -20.74 -5.68
N GLN A 82 -1.44 -20.04 -4.56
CA GLN A 82 -1.47 -20.62 -3.22
C GLN A 82 -1.92 -19.55 -2.22
N PHE A 83 -2.73 -19.92 -1.24
CA PHE A 83 -3.24 -19.04 -0.20
C PHE A 83 -3.00 -19.65 1.17
N ARG A 84 -2.55 -18.81 2.12
CA ARG A 84 -2.29 -19.22 3.49
C ARG A 84 -2.65 -18.12 4.48
N MET A 85 -3.16 -18.51 5.64
CA MET A 85 -3.36 -17.66 6.78
C MET A 85 -2.14 -17.74 7.70
N LEU A 86 -1.29 -16.71 7.67
CA LEU A 86 -0.15 -16.65 8.59
C LEU A 86 -0.63 -16.46 10.02
N ASN A 87 0.06 -17.09 10.97
CA ASN A 87 -0.31 -17.08 12.40
C ASN A 87 -1.73 -17.60 12.68
N ALA A 88 -2.27 -18.54 11.87
CA ALA A 88 -3.61 -19.10 12.06
C ALA A 88 -3.86 -19.62 13.49
N SER A 89 -2.85 -20.26 14.10
CA SER A 89 -2.92 -20.79 15.48
C SER A 89 -2.80 -19.73 16.59
N LYS A 90 -2.57 -18.46 16.23
CA LYS A 90 -2.52 -17.34 17.18
C LYS A 90 -3.85 -16.56 17.13
N GLY A 91 -4.01 -15.64 18.08
CA GLY A 91 -5.20 -14.79 18.17
C GLY A 91 -5.48 -13.99 16.89
N ALA A 92 -6.75 -13.65 16.67
CA ALA A 92 -7.23 -13.01 15.44
C ALA A 92 -6.48 -11.71 15.06
N SER A 93 -5.99 -10.96 16.06
CA SER A 93 -5.25 -9.70 15.85
C SER A 93 -3.89 -9.84 15.16
N VAL A 94 -3.35 -11.05 15.04
CA VAL A 94 -2.04 -11.29 14.39
C VAL A 94 -2.12 -12.21 13.18
N ARG A 95 -3.34 -12.67 12.84
CA ARG A 95 -3.60 -13.46 11.63
C ARG A 95 -3.49 -12.54 10.40
N ALA A 96 -2.84 -13.01 9.34
CA ALA A 96 -2.73 -12.23 8.12
C ALA A 96 -2.75 -13.13 6.87
N PRO A 97 -3.61 -12.86 5.87
CA PRO A 97 -3.61 -13.61 4.63
C PRO A 97 -2.34 -13.34 3.83
N ARG A 98 -1.86 -14.37 3.13
CA ARG A 98 -0.77 -14.32 2.16
C ARG A 98 -1.13 -15.22 0.99
N ALA A 99 -0.97 -14.72 -0.23
CA ALA A 99 -1.07 -15.51 -1.43
C ALA A 99 0.21 -15.45 -2.26
N GLN A 100 0.57 -16.57 -2.87
CA GLN A 100 1.40 -16.58 -4.08
C GLN A 100 0.52 -16.26 -5.28
N CYS A 101 1.03 -15.51 -6.23
CA CYS A 101 0.32 -15.11 -7.44
C CYS A 101 1.11 -15.51 -8.67
N ASP A 102 0.39 -15.94 -9.71
CA ASP A 102 0.93 -16.02 -11.06
C ASP A 102 1.23 -14.61 -11.54
N LYS A 103 2.51 -14.27 -11.66
CA LYS A 103 2.94 -12.90 -11.93
C LYS A 103 2.44 -12.38 -13.27
N LYS A 104 2.42 -13.24 -14.29
CA LYS A 104 2.00 -12.85 -15.64
C LYS A 104 0.50 -12.63 -15.69
N SER A 105 -0.25 -13.51 -15.05
CA SER A 105 -1.71 -13.40 -14.97
C SER A 105 -2.13 -12.18 -14.14
N TYR A 106 -1.44 -11.89 -13.04
CA TYR A 106 -1.65 -10.68 -12.24
C TYR A 106 -1.38 -9.39 -13.05
N GLN A 107 -0.26 -9.35 -13.76
CA GLN A 107 0.10 -8.26 -14.68
C GLN A 107 -0.96 -8.08 -15.78
N PHE A 108 -1.35 -9.16 -16.46
CA PHE A 108 -2.37 -9.13 -17.51
C PHE A 108 -3.73 -8.70 -16.98
N ARG A 109 -4.12 -9.14 -15.78
CA ARG A 109 -5.38 -8.73 -15.15
C ARG A 109 -5.41 -7.22 -14.92
N PHE A 110 -4.36 -6.64 -14.36
CA PHE A 110 -4.32 -5.20 -14.17
C PHE A 110 -4.30 -4.41 -15.48
N LYS A 111 -3.54 -4.86 -16.47
CA LYS A 111 -3.57 -4.26 -17.81
C LYS A 111 -4.99 -4.27 -18.39
N TRP A 112 -5.65 -5.43 -18.36
CA TRP A 112 -7.02 -5.60 -18.85
C TRP A 112 -8.03 -4.71 -18.11
N LEU A 113 -7.91 -4.62 -16.78
CA LEU A 113 -8.76 -3.74 -15.96
C LEU A 113 -8.55 -2.27 -16.33
N CYS A 114 -7.30 -1.80 -16.41
CA CYS A 114 -7.00 -0.42 -16.74
C CYS A 114 -7.48 -0.02 -18.15
N GLU A 115 -7.28 -0.88 -19.16
CA GLU A 115 -7.67 -0.59 -20.55
C GLU A 115 -9.19 -0.59 -20.77
N ARG A 116 -9.96 -1.23 -19.88
CA ARG A 116 -11.43 -1.34 -19.99
C ARG A 116 -12.18 -0.44 -19.01
N GLN A 117 -11.46 0.20 -18.10
CA GLN A 117 -12.05 1.10 -17.12
C GLN A 117 -12.54 2.38 -17.81
N ALA A 118 -13.83 2.68 -17.65
CA ALA A 118 -14.39 3.94 -18.13
C ALA A 118 -13.68 5.13 -17.48
N ASN A 119 -13.50 6.21 -18.24
CA ASN A 119 -12.79 7.43 -17.87
C ASN A 119 -11.27 7.26 -17.65
N LEU A 120 -10.68 6.13 -18.03
CA LEU A 120 -9.24 5.90 -17.92
C LEU A 120 -8.59 5.74 -19.31
N ASP A 121 -7.75 6.71 -19.69
CA ASP A 121 -6.89 6.58 -20.86
C ASP A 121 -5.53 6.02 -20.43
N CYS A 122 -5.08 4.93 -21.02
CA CYS A 122 -3.72 4.42 -20.84
C CYS A 122 -2.81 4.87 -21.99
N LYS A 123 -1.67 5.49 -21.68
CA LYS A 123 -0.71 5.95 -22.70
C LYS A 123 0.72 5.56 -22.36
N GLN A 124 1.46 5.22 -23.41
CA GLN A 124 2.89 5.02 -23.32
C GLN A 124 3.62 6.35 -23.50
N GLY A 125 4.45 6.72 -22.52
CA GLY A 125 5.27 7.91 -22.56
C GLY A 125 6.11 8.05 -21.30
N GLN A 126 7.35 8.50 -21.46
CA GLN A 126 8.24 8.76 -20.33
C GLN A 126 8.14 10.22 -19.92
N THR A 127 7.60 10.49 -18.74
CA THR A 127 7.56 11.83 -18.17
C THR A 127 8.96 12.32 -17.84
N VAL A 128 9.29 13.54 -18.26
CA VAL A 128 10.56 14.21 -17.97
C VAL A 128 10.41 15.48 -17.16
N LYS A 129 9.24 16.13 -17.22
CA LYS A 129 9.02 17.42 -16.56
C LYS A 129 7.59 17.55 -16.01
N LEU A 130 7.47 18.16 -14.85
CA LEU A 130 6.21 18.67 -14.29
C LEU A 130 5.96 20.07 -14.82
N LEU A 131 4.76 20.31 -15.34
CA LEU A 131 4.30 21.64 -15.70
C LEU A 131 3.66 22.24 -14.45
N HIS A 132 4.08 23.45 -14.07
CA HIS A 132 3.51 24.14 -12.90
C HIS A 132 3.45 25.65 -13.12
N ARG A 133 2.53 26.30 -12.41
CA ARG A 133 2.33 27.75 -12.40
C ARG A 133 1.89 28.18 -11.01
N ASP A 134 2.45 29.27 -10.48
CA ASP A 134 2.06 29.86 -9.19
C ASP A 134 2.02 28.85 -8.01
N GLY A 135 2.98 27.92 -8.00
CA GLY A 135 3.09 26.88 -6.98
C GLY A 135 2.08 25.73 -7.12
N GLU A 136 1.37 25.61 -8.24
CA GLU A 136 0.42 24.54 -8.52
C GLU A 136 0.84 23.73 -9.76
N VAL A 137 0.73 22.41 -9.71
CA VAL A 137 0.98 21.56 -10.89
C VAL A 137 -0.19 21.68 -11.87
N THR A 138 0.12 21.75 -13.16
CA THR A 138 -0.87 21.93 -14.26
C THR A 138 -0.75 20.85 -15.34
N GLY A 139 0.18 19.91 -15.20
CA GLY A 139 0.37 18.84 -16.18
C GLY A 139 1.76 18.24 -16.17
N VAL A 140 2.07 17.49 -17.22
CA VAL A 140 3.35 16.82 -17.41
C VAL A 140 3.82 16.91 -18.86
N GLU A 141 5.13 16.89 -19.07
CA GLU A 141 5.76 16.80 -20.39
C GLU A 141 6.56 15.50 -20.50
N THR A 142 6.51 14.90 -21.69
CA THR A 142 7.20 13.63 -22.00
C THR A 142 8.46 13.83 -22.81
N THR A 143 9.30 12.79 -22.91
CA THR A 143 10.49 12.76 -23.78
C THR A 143 10.18 13.05 -25.25
N LEU A 144 8.94 12.86 -25.70
CA LEU A 144 8.48 13.15 -27.06
C LEU A 144 8.01 14.59 -27.24
N GLU A 145 8.31 15.48 -26.29
CA GLU A 145 7.87 16.88 -26.26
C GLU A 145 6.34 17.04 -26.32
N VAL A 146 5.61 16.03 -25.84
CA VAL A 146 4.15 16.07 -25.68
C VAL A 146 3.81 16.51 -24.27
N GLN A 147 2.99 17.57 -24.16
CA GLN A 147 2.44 18.09 -22.92
C GLN A 147 1.01 17.56 -22.72
N TYR A 148 0.78 16.92 -21.57
CA TYR A 148 -0.55 16.55 -21.10
C TYR A 148 -0.96 17.50 -19.98
N ILE A 149 -2.07 18.20 -20.17
CA ILE A 149 -2.60 19.16 -19.19
C ILE A 149 -3.59 18.45 -18.28
N GLY A 150 -3.46 18.70 -16.97
CA GLY A 150 -4.45 18.24 -16.02
C GLY A 150 -4.47 19.01 -14.71
N LEU A 151 -5.56 18.85 -13.96
CA LEU A 151 -5.82 19.62 -12.74
C LEU A 151 -5.02 19.11 -11.54
N THR A 152 -4.76 17.81 -11.48
CA THR A 152 -3.92 17.17 -10.46
C THR A 152 -2.99 16.14 -11.08
N VAL A 153 -1.86 15.88 -10.41
CA VAL A 153 -0.86 14.89 -10.85
C VAL A 153 -0.48 13.97 -9.68
N VAL A 154 -0.48 12.65 -9.91
CA VAL A 154 -0.04 11.63 -8.97
C VAL A 154 1.23 10.94 -9.50
N ILE A 155 2.35 11.04 -8.77
CA ILE A 155 3.63 10.45 -9.16
C ILE A 155 3.84 9.12 -8.43
N THR A 156 4.07 8.05 -9.21
CA THR A 156 4.19 6.66 -8.73
C THR A 156 5.34 5.90 -9.42
N THR A 157 6.48 6.58 -9.59
CA THR A 157 7.62 6.17 -10.43
C THR A 157 8.37 4.90 -9.99
N GLY A 158 7.99 4.26 -8.88
CA GLY A 158 8.62 3.01 -8.44
C GLY A 158 10.12 3.18 -8.18
N THR A 159 10.93 2.28 -8.73
CA THR A 159 12.40 2.29 -8.64
C THR A 159 13.09 2.98 -9.83
N PHE A 160 12.35 3.73 -10.66
CA PHE A 160 12.87 4.20 -11.95
C PHE A 160 13.65 5.52 -11.88
N LEU A 161 13.39 6.38 -10.89
CA LEU A 161 14.03 7.69 -10.79
C LEU A 161 15.55 7.55 -10.56
N ARG A 162 16.33 7.93 -11.57
CA ARG A 162 17.79 7.72 -11.66
C ARG A 162 18.21 6.30 -11.24
N GLY A 163 17.41 5.29 -11.61
CA GLY A 163 17.62 3.90 -11.25
C GLY A 163 19.00 3.37 -11.66
N LEU A 164 19.72 2.76 -10.73
CA LEU A 164 21.03 2.15 -10.96
C LEU A 164 21.04 0.73 -10.40
N MET A 165 21.31 -0.26 -11.25
CA MET A 165 21.36 -1.68 -10.88
C MET A 165 22.79 -2.12 -10.61
N HIS A 166 22.96 -2.97 -9.60
CA HIS A 166 24.25 -3.42 -9.10
C HIS A 166 24.31 -4.95 -9.04
N VAL A 167 25.31 -5.52 -9.71
CA VAL A 167 25.68 -6.94 -9.65
C VAL A 167 27.21 -7.04 -9.54
N GLY A 168 27.72 -7.15 -8.32
CA GLY A 168 29.15 -6.96 -8.07
C GLY A 168 29.61 -5.57 -8.55
N ALA A 169 30.78 -5.51 -9.18
CA ALA A 169 31.29 -4.25 -9.74
C ALA A 169 30.48 -3.72 -10.95
N ASN A 170 29.63 -4.55 -11.56
CA ASN A 170 28.85 -4.14 -12.73
C ASN A 170 27.69 -3.24 -12.32
N GLN A 171 27.63 -2.06 -12.93
CA GLN A 171 26.56 -1.08 -12.79
C GLN A 171 25.84 -0.87 -14.11
N GLN A 172 24.51 -0.86 -14.09
CA GLN A 172 23.71 -0.58 -15.28
C GLN A 172 22.57 0.38 -14.92
N SER A 173 22.40 1.44 -15.73
CA SER A 173 21.25 2.33 -15.57
C SER A 173 19.96 1.57 -15.92
N GLY A 174 19.00 1.57 -15.00
CA GLY A 174 17.73 0.91 -15.16
C GLY A 174 16.89 0.93 -13.89
N GLY A 175 15.58 1.10 -14.04
CA GLY A 175 14.65 0.99 -12.91
C GLY A 175 14.39 -0.46 -12.51
N ARG A 176 14.44 -1.37 -13.49
CA ARG A 176 14.29 -2.82 -13.37
C ARG A 176 15.15 -3.49 -14.44
N ALA A 177 15.48 -4.76 -14.25
CA ALA A 177 16.28 -5.50 -15.23
C ALA A 177 15.60 -5.50 -16.61
N GLY A 178 16.28 -4.98 -17.62
CA GLY A 178 15.75 -4.84 -18.99
C GLY A 178 14.93 -3.57 -19.27
N GLU A 179 14.75 -2.68 -18.29
CA GLU A 179 13.98 -1.44 -18.44
C GLU A 179 14.82 -0.20 -18.10
N ALA A 180 14.77 0.82 -18.95
CA ALA A 180 15.54 2.06 -18.81
C ALA A 180 15.11 2.88 -17.56
N ALA A 181 16.05 3.63 -16.99
CA ALA A 181 15.78 4.56 -15.89
C ALA A 181 15.14 5.87 -16.37
N ALA A 182 14.39 6.53 -15.48
CA ALA A 182 13.86 7.86 -15.68
C ALA A 182 14.83 8.91 -15.12
N MET A 183 15.50 9.67 -16.00
CA MET A 183 16.53 10.64 -15.60
C MET A 183 16.00 12.06 -15.38
N GLY A 184 15.08 12.54 -16.24
CA GLY A 184 14.64 13.94 -16.23
C GLY A 184 13.74 14.34 -15.05
N LEU A 185 12.84 13.44 -14.64
CA LEU A 185 11.81 13.78 -13.65
C LEU A 185 12.37 14.09 -12.25
N SER A 186 13.52 13.50 -11.86
CA SER A 186 14.18 13.85 -10.59
C SER A 186 14.59 15.33 -10.54
N ALA A 187 15.16 15.86 -11.63
CA ALA A 187 15.54 17.27 -11.70
C ALA A 187 14.31 18.18 -11.63
N SER A 188 13.22 17.80 -12.30
CA SER A 188 11.97 18.56 -12.26
C SER A 188 11.32 18.56 -10.87
N LEU A 189 11.42 17.46 -10.11
CA LEU A 189 10.98 17.42 -8.70
C LEU A 189 11.83 18.36 -7.82
N GLN A 190 13.14 18.40 -8.04
CA GLN A 190 14.02 19.32 -7.31
C GLN A 190 13.76 20.78 -7.66
N GLU A 191 13.44 21.09 -8.93
CA GLU A 191 13.10 22.44 -9.41
C GLU A 191 11.87 23.02 -8.68
N ILE A 192 10.86 22.19 -8.40
CA ILE A 192 9.67 22.60 -7.63
C ILE A 192 9.90 22.62 -6.11
N GLY A 193 11.11 22.30 -5.64
CA GLY A 193 11.48 22.33 -4.23
C GLY A 193 11.32 21.02 -3.45
N ILE A 194 11.17 19.87 -4.12
CA ILE A 194 11.17 18.56 -3.45
C ILE A 194 12.61 18.10 -3.20
N GLU A 195 12.96 17.88 -1.94
CA GLU A 195 14.20 17.23 -1.52
C GLU A 195 14.16 15.73 -1.84
N LEU A 196 15.20 15.22 -2.49
CA LEU A 196 15.36 13.82 -2.85
C LEU A 196 16.54 13.17 -2.09
N GLY A 197 16.35 11.93 -1.65
CA GLY A 197 17.41 11.05 -1.16
C GLY A 197 17.57 9.82 -2.06
N ARG A 198 18.45 8.89 -1.68
CA ARG A 198 18.63 7.60 -2.38
C ARG A 198 18.36 6.42 -1.45
N LEU A 199 17.66 5.41 -1.97
CA LEU A 199 17.41 4.15 -1.29
C LEU A 199 17.84 2.98 -2.16
N LYS A 200 18.05 1.83 -1.51
CA LYS A 200 18.42 0.58 -2.16
C LYS A 200 17.44 -0.54 -1.82
N THR A 201 17.06 -1.33 -2.83
CA THR A 201 16.37 -2.61 -2.63
C THR A 201 17.01 -3.73 -3.44
N GLY A 202 16.95 -4.97 -2.94
CA GLY A 202 17.53 -6.15 -3.60
C GLY A 202 16.50 -7.23 -3.93
N THR A 203 16.76 -7.99 -4.98
CA THR A 203 15.93 -9.11 -5.43
C THR A 203 16.78 -10.39 -5.56
N PRO A 204 16.23 -11.59 -5.29
CA PRO A 204 16.97 -12.86 -5.41
C PRO A 204 17.12 -13.30 -6.87
N PRO A 205 17.94 -14.33 -7.13
CA PRO A 205 17.99 -14.94 -8.45
C PRO A 205 16.67 -15.69 -8.76
N ARG A 206 16.40 -15.91 -10.04
CA ARG A 206 15.34 -16.81 -10.53
C ARG A 206 15.99 -18.05 -11.09
N LEU A 207 15.51 -19.23 -10.68
CA LEU A 207 16.06 -20.53 -11.04
C LEU A 207 15.14 -21.27 -12.00
N VAL A 208 15.71 -22.16 -12.81
CA VAL A 208 14.95 -23.11 -13.65
C VAL A 208 14.39 -24.21 -12.77
N ARG A 209 13.07 -24.39 -12.79
CA ARG A 209 12.36 -25.44 -12.04
C ARG A 209 13.00 -26.81 -12.21
N ASP A 210 13.22 -27.26 -13.44
CA ASP A 210 13.75 -28.60 -13.76
C ASP A 210 15.19 -28.84 -13.29
N SER A 211 15.91 -27.78 -12.94
CA SER A 211 17.29 -27.87 -12.42
C SER A 211 17.35 -28.10 -10.90
N ILE A 212 16.20 -28.11 -10.22
CA ILE A 212 16.06 -28.23 -8.76
C ILE A 212 15.59 -29.65 -8.40
N ASP A 213 16.27 -30.27 -7.44
CA ASP A 213 15.88 -31.56 -6.87
C ASP A 213 14.86 -31.37 -5.73
N PHE A 214 13.58 -31.32 -6.10
CA PHE A 214 12.47 -31.17 -5.17
C PHE A 214 12.32 -32.34 -4.17
N THR A 215 12.93 -33.50 -4.43
CA THR A 215 12.84 -34.66 -3.53
C THR A 215 13.55 -34.44 -2.20
N LYS A 216 14.48 -33.47 -2.16
CA LYS A 216 15.23 -33.08 -0.97
C LYS A 216 14.56 -31.96 -0.16
N LEU A 217 13.40 -31.47 -0.61
CA LEU A 217 12.77 -30.26 -0.08
C LEU A 217 11.50 -30.59 0.71
N GLU A 218 11.18 -29.75 1.69
CA GLU A 218 9.92 -29.85 2.42
C GLU A 218 8.81 -29.13 1.65
N ILE A 219 7.71 -29.83 1.37
CA ILE A 219 6.54 -29.27 0.71
C ILE A 219 5.76 -28.40 1.71
N GLN A 220 5.44 -27.17 1.31
CA GLN A 220 4.54 -26.29 2.02
C GLN A 220 3.25 -26.09 1.20
N PRO A 221 2.14 -26.77 1.56
CA PRO A 221 0.86 -26.60 0.89
C PRO A 221 0.17 -25.28 1.28
N GLY A 222 -0.87 -24.94 0.52
CA GLY A 222 -1.82 -23.89 0.89
C GLY A 222 -2.82 -24.37 1.95
N ASP A 223 -3.63 -23.45 2.46
CA ASP A 223 -4.70 -23.76 3.41
C ASP A 223 -6.02 -24.01 2.68
N GLU A 224 -6.85 -24.93 3.19
CA GLU A 224 -8.21 -25.21 2.71
C GLU A 224 -9.19 -25.16 3.92
N PRO A 225 -10.26 -24.35 3.89
CA PRO A 225 -10.69 -23.48 2.80
C PRO A 225 -9.74 -22.32 2.50
N VAL A 226 -9.70 -21.88 1.23
CA VAL A 226 -8.86 -20.77 0.78
C VAL A 226 -9.14 -19.48 1.57
N PRO A 227 -8.14 -18.86 2.21
CA PRO A 227 -8.28 -17.55 2.85
C PRO A 227 -8.21 -16.43 1.80
N TRP A 228 -9.32 -16.22 1.09
CA TRP A 228 -9.49 -15.19 0.05
C TRP A 228 -9.13 -13.79 0.55
N PHE A 229 -8.66 -12.91 -0.33
CA PHE A 229 -8.36 -11.51 0.00
C PHE A 229 -9.57 -10.59 -0.17
N THR A 230 -10.44 -10.84 -1.13
CA THR A 230 -11.63 -10.03 -1.34
C THR A 230 -12.74 -10.39 -0.35
N TYR A 231 -13.49 -9.37 0.08
CA TYR A 231 -14.77 -9.57 0.76
C TYR A 231 -15.90 -9.82 -0.25
N TRP A 232 -15.69 -9.43 -1.51
CA TRP A 232 -16.71 -9.42 -2.55
C TRP A 232 -16.67 -10.72 -3.36
N LYS A 233 -16.67 -11.88 -2.68
CA LYS A 233 -16.42 -13.18 -3.33
C LYS A 233 -17.35 -13.40 -4.51
N GLU A 234 -18.62 -13.05 -4.42
CA GLU A 234 -19.57 -13.30 -5.52
C GLU A 234 -19.23 -12.51 -6.78
N GLU A 235 -18.50 -11.38 -6.67
CA GLU A 235 -17.96 -10.67 -7.85
C GLU A 235 -17.02 -11.55 -8.65
N LEU A 236 -16.24 -12.41 -8.00
CA LEU A 236 -15.30 -13.29 -8.68
C LEU A 236 -16.03 -14.33 -9.56
N TRP A 237 -17.25 -14.73 -9.19
CA TRP A 237 -18.09 -15.63 -9.98
C TRP A 237 -19.03 -14.90 -10.95
N ALA A 238 -19.27 -13.60 -10.75
CA ALA A 238 -20.11 -12.77 -11.61
C ALA A 238 -19.31 -12.04 -12.71
N GLU A 239 -18.01 -11.77 -12.47
CA GLU A 239 -17.07 -11.22 -13.44
C GLU A 239 -16.84 -12.26 -14.56
N GLY A 240 -17.72 -12.27 -15.55
CA GLY A 240 -17.56 -13.11 -16.73
C GLY A 240 -16.30 -12.74 -17.53
N LEU A 241 -15.50 -13.78 -17.86
CA LEU A 241 -14.48 -13.82 -18.90
C LEU A 241 -13.25 -12.90 -18.67
N PHE A 242 -12.44 -13.20 -17.66
CA PHE A 242 -11.00 -12.91 -17.77
C PHE A 242 -10.29 -14.15 -18.33
N HIS A 243 -10.24 -14.28 -19.66
CA HIS A 243 -9.36 -15.25 -20.31
C HIS A 243 -8.11 -14.56 -20.85
N VAL A 244 -6.94 -15.16 -20.59
CA VAL A 244 -5.66 -14.72 -21.16
C VAL A 244 -5.69 -14.83 -22.69
N GLU A 245 -6.46 -15.78 -23.23
CA GLU A 245 -6.82 -15.81 -24.65
C GLU A 245 -8.00 -14.87 -24.92
N GLN A 246 -7.76 -13.79 -25.66
CA GLN A 246 -8.80 -12.88 -26.12
C GLN A 246 -9.83 -13.61 -27.01
N ARG A 247 -10.89 -14.21 -26.44
CA ARG A 247 -12.08 -14.62 -27.21
C ARG A 247 -13.02 -13.43 -27.47
N GLY A 248 -12.43 -12.31 -27.87
CA GLY A 248 -13.08 -11.01 -28.01
C GLY A 248 -13.18 -10.51 -29.46
N ILE A 249 -12.98 -11.37 -30.46
CA ILE A 249 -13.23 -11.01 -31.87
C ILE A 249 -13.97 -12.18 -32.55
N ALA A 250 -15.17 -11.86 -33.06
CA ALA A 250 -16.12 -12.69 -33.82
C ALA A 250 -17.14 -13.55 -33.03
N ASN A 251 -18.25 -12.94 -32.60
CA ASN A 251 -19.55 -13.19 -33.24
C ASN A 251 -20.62 -12.18 -32.77
N ARG A 252 -20.74 -11.08 -33.52
CA ARG A 252 -22.06 -10.46 -33.72
C ARG A 252 -22.84 -11.44 -34.59
N LYS A 253 -23.98 -11.94 -34.07
CA LYS A 253 -24.89 -12.95 -34.64
C LYS A 253 -24.58 -14.41 -34.25
N SER A 254 -24.97 -14.78 -33.04
CA SER A 254 -25.77 -16.01 -32.87
C SER A 254 -26.80 -15.77 -31.79
N GLN A 255 -28.05 -15.60 -32.23
CA GLN A 255 -29.21 -15.80 -31.38
C GLN A 255 -29.16 -17.25 -30.87
N ILE A 256 -29.10 -17.44 -29.55
CA ILE A 256 -29.59 -18.66 -28.93
C ILE A 256 -30.51 -18.21 -27.80
N ALA A 257 -31.80 -18.44 -28.07
CA ALA A 257 -33.01 -18.41 -27.28
C ALA A 257 -32.93 -18.04 -25.78
N ASN A 258 -33.79 -17.10 -25.40
CA ASN A 258 -34.37 -17.02 -24.06
C ASN A 258 -35.10 -18.34 -23.72
N PRO A 259 -35.03 -18.82 -22.47
CA PRO A 259 -36.12 -19.57 -21.88
C PRO A 259 -36.87 -18.64 -20.91
N THR A 260 -38.03 -18.14 -21.37
CA THR A 260 -39.13 -17.78 -20.48
C THR A 260 -39.91 -19.04 -20.13
N ASP A 261 -40.34 -19.09 -18.87
CA ASP A 261 -41.37 -19.94 -18.26
C ASP A 261 -41.01 -21.38 -17.83
N GLY A 262 -41.11 -21.57 -16.50
CA GLY A 262 -41.62 -22.79 -15.87
C GLY A 262 -40.59 -23.87 -15.56
N ASP A 263 -40.04 -23.86 -14.35
CA ASP A 263 -40.26 -24.90 -13.33
C ASP A 263 -39.16 -24.83 -12.25
N THR A 264 -39.54 -24.32 -11.08
CA THR A 264 -38.72 -24.37 -9.87
C THR A 264 -38.86 -25.74 -9.23
N SER A 265 -38.02 -26.71 -9.60
CA SER A 265 -37.70 -27.84 -8.71
C SER A 265 -36.44 -28.62 -9.10
N THR A 266 -35.54 -28.74 -8.13
CA THR A 266 -34.57 -29.83 -7.94
C THR A 266 -33.58 -30.16 -9.06
N ILE A 267 -32.41 -29.51 -9.05
CA ILE A 267 -31.20 -30.10 -9.65
C ILE A 267 -30.45 -30.85 -8.54
N ARG A 268 -30.47 -32.18 -8.64
CA ARG A 268 -29.72 -33.08 -7.76
C ARG A 268 -28.23 -32.99 -8.03
N HIS A 269 -27.48 -32.79 -6.95
CA HIS A 269 -26.03 -32.92 -6.90
C HIS A 269 -25.59 -34.36 -7.18
N SER A 270 -24.73 -34.57 -8.18
CA SER A 270 -23.72 -35.64 -8.16
C SER A 270 -22.57 -35.36 -9.15
N GLU A 271 -21.37 -35.23 -8.57
CA GLU A 271 -20.09 -35.85 -9.00
C GLU A 271 -19.41 -35.37 -10.31
N PHE A 272 -18.85 -34.16 -10.29
CA PHE A 272 -17.39 -33.86 -10.34
C PHE A 272 -17.21 -32.33 -10.20
N ASP A 273 -16.35 -31.94 -9.27
CA ASP A 273 -16.32 -30.64 -8.56
C ASP A 273 -15.72 -29.48 -9.38
N ILE A 274 -16.47 -28.97 -10.37
CA ILE A 274 -16.07 -27.82 -11.22
C ILE A 274 -16.49 -26.45 -10.63
N ARG A 275 -17.01 -26.38 -9.39
CA ARG A 275 -17.47 -25.09 -8.80
C ARG A 275 -16.69 -24.62 -7.57
N HIS A 276 -15.55 -25.21 -7.27
CA HIS A 276 -14.82 -24.89 -6.04
C HIS A 276 -14.03 -23.56 -6.11
N TYR A 277 -13.49 -23.19 -7.28
CA TYR A 277 -12.76 -21.93 -7.50
C TYR A 277 -13.48 -21.00 -8.48
N PRO A 278 -13.23 -19.67 -8.43
CA PRO A 278 -13.81 -18.74 -9.40
C PRO A 278 -13.46 -19.16 -10.83
N PRO A 279 -14.42 -19.09 -11.78
CA PRO A 279 -14.16 -19.35 -13.19
C PRO A 279 -12.98 -18.52 -13.69
N ASP A 280 -12.17 -19.12 -14.56
CA ASP A 280 -10.99 -18.50 -15.17
C ASP A 280 -9.88 -18.07 -14.20
N SER A 281 -10.04 -18.27 -12.89
CA SER A 281 -8.97 -18.07 -11.93
C SER A 281 -7.81 -19.05 -12.16
N ILE A 282 -6.62 -18.67 -11.69
CA ILE A 282 -5.45 -19.55 -11.79
C ILE A 282 -5.63 -20.85 -11.00
N LEU A 283 -6.32 -20.81 -9.86
CA LEU A 283 -6.67 -22.03 -9.12
C LEU A 283 -7.58 -22.96 -9.94
N ALA A 284 -8.57 -22.42 -10.65
CA ALA A 284 -9.43 -23.22 -11.53
C ALA A 284 -8.65 -23.82 -12.71
N GLN A 285 -7.75 -23.04 -13.33
CA GLN A 285 -6.90 -23.50 -14.44
C GLN A 285 -5.89 -24.57 -13.99
N ALA A 286 -5.31 -24.42 -12.80
CA ALA A 286 -4.37 -25.38 -12.22
C ALA A 286 -5.02 -26.64 -11.63
N GLY A 287 -6.34 -26.61 -11.42
CA GLY A 287 -7.08 -27.66 -10.72
C GLY A 287 -6.78 -27.75 -9.22
N GLY A 288 -6.30 -26.65 -8.59
CA GLY A 288 -5.85 -26.66 -7.21
C GLY A 288 -4.79 -25.60 -6.88
N GLN A 289 -4.39 -25.57 -5.62
CA GLN A 289 -3.27 -24.74 -5.16
C GLN A 289 -1.92 -25.40 -5.47
N LEU A 290 -0.93 -24.61 -5.92
CA LEU A 290 0.44 -25.07 -6.11
C LEU A 290 1.26 -24.94 -4.81
N PRO A 291 2.06 -25.94 -4.41
CA PRO A 291 2.87 -25.84 -3.21
C PRO A 291 4.10 -24.93 -3.41
N CYS A 292 4.51 -24.28 -2.31
CA CYS A 292 5.88 -23.77 -2.17
C CYS A 292 6.78 -24.86 -1.59
N HIS A 293 8.09 -24.68 -1.70
CA HIS A 293 9.05 -25.62 -1.11
C HIS A 293 10.01 -24.90 -0.17
N ILE A 294 10.36 -25.57 0.93
CA ILE A 294 11.28 -25.05 1.94
C ILE A 294 12.61 -25.77 1.81
N THR A 295 13.68 -24.98 1.81
CA THR A 295 15.06 -25.46 1.85
C THR A 295 15.92 -24.57 2.74
N TRP A 296 17.21 -24.88 2.84
CA TRP A 296 18.13 -24.23 3.75
C TRP A 296 19.48 -23.96 3.09
N THR A 297 20.10 -22.85 3.49
CA THR A 297 21.53 -22.63 3.21
C THR A 297 22.39 -23.61 4.00
N THR A 298 23.64 -23.80 3.58
CA THR A 298 24.61 -24.67 4.24
C THR A 298 25.80 -23.87 4.80
N PRO A 299 26.67 -24.45 5.64
CA PRO A 299 27.91 -23.79 6.05
C PRO A 299 28.77 -23.34 4.87
N ARG A 300 28.80 -24.14 3.80
CA ARG A 300 29.47 -23.80 2.53
C ARG A 300 28.93 -22.50 1.93
N THR A 301 27.63 -22.24 2.00
CA THR A 301 27.04 -20.97 1.55
C THR A 301 27.67 -19.77 2.28
N ALA A 302 27.84 -19.89 3.60
CA ALA A 302 28.43 -18.83 4.41
C ALA A 302 29.92 -18.64 4.13
N GLU A 303 30.67 -19.72 3.88
CA GLU A 303 32.08 -19.67 3.48
C GLU A 303 32.26 -18.91 2.16
N ILE A 304 31.47 -19.25 1.13
CA ILE A 304 31.50 -18.58 -0.19
C ILE A 304 31.24 -17.07 -0.05
N ILE A 305 30.21 -16.71 0.73
CA ILE A 305 29.84 -15.31 0.96
C ILE A 305 30.96 -14.57 1.70
N ARG A 306 31.51 -15.13 2.77
CA ARG A 306 32.58 -14.48 3.56
C ARG A 306 33.84 -14.27 2.72
N ALA A 307 34.21 -15.25 1.90
CA ALA A 307 35.35 -15.13 0.99
C ALA A 307 35.18 -14.01 -0.05
N ASN A 308 33.94 -13.69 -0.44
CA ASN A 308 33.62 -12.74 -1.50
C ASN A 308 32.96 -11.44 -1.02
N ILE A 309 32.88 -11.20 0.30
CA ILE A 309 32.12 -10.07 0.87
C ILE A 309 32.62 -8.70 0.38
N HIS A 310 33.93 -8.60 0.16
CA HIS A 310 34.61 -7.41 -0.36
C HIS A 310 34.16 -7.03 -1.78
N LYS A 311 33.56 -7.96 -2.53
CA LYS A 311 33.01 -7.73 -3.88
C LYS A 311 31.56 -7.25 -3.86
N SER A 312 30.90 -7.25 -2.69
CA SER A 312 29.54 -6.75 -2.56
C SER A 312 29.56 -5.21 -2.62
N PRO A 313 28.78 -4.59 -3.52
CA PRO A 313 28.68 -3.14 -3.62
C PRO A 313 28.23 -2.43 -2.34
N MET A 314 27.59 -3.15 -1.42
CA MET A 314 27.23 -2.62 -0.09
C MET A 314 28.44 -2.45 0.82
N TYR A 315 29.36 -3.41 0.79
CA TYR A 315 30.51 -3.44 1.70
C TYR A 315 31.73 -2.75 1.10
N SER A 316 31.80 -2.64 -0.23
CA SER A 316 32.83 -1.87 -0.93
C SER A 316 32.56 -0.36 -0.97
N GLY A 317 31.42 0.11 -0.44
CA GLY A 317 31.05 1.54 -0.43
C GLY A 317 30.62 2.09 -1.79
N VAL A 318 30.32 1.22 -2.76
CA VAL A 318 29.89 1.61 -4.12
C VAL A 318 28.43 2.08 -4.14
N ILE A 319 27.62 1.60 -3.21
CA ILE A 319 26.22 1.99 -3.06
C ILE A 319 26.11 3.13 -2.06
N GLU A 320 25.48 4.22 -2.48
CA GLU A 320 25.20 5.39 -1.65
C GLU A 320 23.88 5.25 -0.88
N GLY A 321 22.91 4.57 -1.49
CA GLY A 321 21.55 4.37 -1.01
C GLY A 321 21.45 3.43 0.19
N VAL A 322 20.62 3.81 1.15
CA VAL A 322 20.40 3.03 2.36
C VAL A 322 19.44 1.87 2.07
N GLY A 323 19.85 0.65 2.44
CA GLY A 323 19.05 -0.57 2.34
C GLY A 323 18.23 -0.85 3.61
N PRO A 324 17.27 -1.81 3.56
CA PRO A 324 16.40 -2.13 4.70
C PRO A 324 17.13 -2.94 5.79
N ARG A 325 17.08 -2.49 7.05
CA ARG A 325 17.66 -3.16 8.21
C ARG A 325 17.04 -4.52 8.51
N TYR A 326 15.72 -4.64 8.36
CA TYR A 326 14.95 -5.81 8.82
C TYR A 326 14.65 -6.84 7.73
N CYS A 327 15.00 -6.55 6.48
CA CYS A 327 15.00 -7.52 5.38
C CYS A 327 16.31 -7.45 4.61
N PRO A 328 17.44 -7.70 5.27
CA PRO A 328 18.74 -7.57 4.64
C PRO A 328 18.95 -8.66 3.58
N SER A 329 19.84 -8.40 2.63
CA SER A 329 20.33 -9.40 1.68
C SER A 329 21.01 -10.57 2.41
N ILE A 330 21.14 -11.72 1.75
CA ILE A 330 21.75 -12.91 2.36
C ILE A 330 23.17 -12.66 2.85
N GLU A 331 23.97 -11.88 2.13
CA GLU A 331 25.32 -11.50 2.56
C GLU A 331 25.31 -10.73 3.88
N ASP A 332 24.36 -9.81 4.06
CA ASP A 332 24.22 -8.99 5.26
C ASP A 332 23.58 -9.75 6.42
N LYS A 333 22.70 -10.73 6.15
CA LYS A 333 22.22 -11.66 7.18
C LYS A 333 23.37 -12.47 7.78
N ILE A 334 24.28 -12.98 6.95
CA ILE A 334 25.40 -13.82 7.41
C ILE A 334 26.43 -13.01 8.19
N VAL A 335 26.66 -11.75 7.81
CA VAL A 335 27.55 -10.84 8.56
C VAL A 335 26.93 -10.42 9.90
N LYS A 336 25.64 -10.07 9.93
CA LYS A 336 24.95 -9.60 11.15
C LYS A 336 24.62 -10.69 12.16
N PHE A 337 24.39 -11.93 11.69
CA PHE A 337 23.99 -13.06 12.53
C PHE A 337 24.94 -14.26 12.32
N PRO A 338 26.23 -14.11 12.69
CA PRO A 338 27.25 -15.14 12.45
C PRO A 338 26.99 -16.45 13.20
N GLU A 339 26.20 -16.40 14.29
CA GLU A 339 25.79 -17.54 15.11
C GLU A 339 24.74 -18.44 14.45
N LYS A 340 24.04 -17.97 13.42
CA LYS A 340 23.04 -18.77 12.71
C LYS A 340 23.71 -19.74 11.74
N GLU A 341 23.63 -21.03 12.03
CA GLU A 341 24.21 -22.09 11.21
C GLU A 341 23.59 -22.21 9.81
N ARG A 342 22.29 -21.90 9.68
CA ARG A 342 21.54 -21.97 8.42
C ARG A 342 20.45 -20.91 8.35
N GLN A 343 20.10 -20.51 7.14
CA GLN A 343 19.01 -19.61 6.83
C GLN A 343 17.93 -20.37 6.05
N GLN A 344 16.67 -20.18 6.42
CA GLN A 344 15.54 -20.76 5.71
C GLN A 344 15.31 -20.04 4.38
N ILE A 345 15.05 -20.81 3.32
CA ILE A 345 14.77 -20.34 1.97
C ILE A 345 13.45 -20.94 1.50
N PHE A 346 12.62 -20.12 0.84
CA PHE A 346 11.41 -20.60 0.17
C PHE A 346 11.63 -20.55 -1.34
N LEU A 347 11.36 -21.67 -2.00
CA LEU A 347 11.30 -21.77 -3.45
C LEU A 347 9.85 -21.63 -3.86
N GLU A 348 9.55 -20.49 -4.49
CA GLU A 348 8.19 -20.04 -4.78
C GLU A 348 7.97 -20.03 -6.31
N PRO A 349 6.96 -20.73 -6.84
CA PRO A 349 6.67 -20.70 -8.28
C PRO A 349 6.21 -19.30 -8.71
N GLU A 350 6.70 -18.79 -9.84
CA GLU A 350 6.26 -17.47 -10.35
C GLU A 350 4.98 -17.53 -11.21
N GLY A 351 4.51 -18.73 -11.59
CA GLY A 351 3.29 -18.94 -12.37
C GLY A 351 3.07 -20.40 -12.81
N ILE A 352 1.92 -20.68 -13.41
CA ILE A 352 1.58 -22.00 -13.97
C ILE A 352 2.17 -22.23 -15.37
N ALA A 353 2.45 -21.15 -16.10
CA ALA A 353 2.98 -21.18 -17.47
C ALA A 353 4.46 -20.77 -17.53
N THR A 354 5.22 -20.98 -16.45
CA THR A 354 6.65 -20.65 -16.38
C THR A 354 7.41 -21.62 -15.48
N ASP A 355 8.67 -21.87 -15.84
CA ASP A 355 9.62 -22.64 -15.04
C ASP A 355 10.43 -21.75 -14.09
N GLU A 356 10.12 -20.45 -14.00
CA GLU A 356 10.78 -19.55 -13.06
C GLU A 356 10.40 -19.86 -11.60
N ILE A 357 11.42 -20.16 -10.80
CA ILE A 357 11.33 -20.31 -9.35
C ILE A 357 12.03 -19.13 -8.67
N TYR A 358 11.29 -18.42 -7.83
CA TYR A 358 11.78 -17.31 -7.02
C TYR A 358 12.40 -17.84 -5.71
N VAL A 359 13.64 -17.42 -5.41
CA VAL A 359 14.40 -17.89 -4.23
C VAL A 359 14.23 -16.92 -3.06
N ASN A 360 13.06 -16.94 -2.43
CA ASN A 360 12.75 -16.03 -1.34
C ASN A 360 13.66 -16.26 -0.12
N GLY A 361 14.19 -15.18 0.42
CA GLY A 361 15.20 -15.18 1.49
C GLY A 361 16.64 -15.03 1.00
N PHE A 362 16.88 -15.11 -0.31
CA PHE A 362 18.21 -15.14 -0.95
C PHE A 362 18.55 -13.91 -1.82
N SER A 363 18.00 -12.74 -1.51
CA SER A 363 18.36 -11.50 -2.21
C SER A 363 19.85 -11.20 -2.03
N THR A 364 20.55 -10.85 -3.11
CA THR A 364 21.98 -10.51 -3.08
C THR A 364 22.34 -9.52 -4.17
N CYS A 365 23.48 -8.85 -4.02
CA CYS A 365 24.09 -8.02 -5.08
C CYS A 365 25.54 -8.44 -5.36
N LEU A 366 25.94 -9.65 -4.95
CA LEU A 366 27.25 -10.21 -5.28
C LEU A 366 27.42 -10.45 -6.79
N PRO A 367 28.66 -10.55 -7.29
CA PRO A 367 28.94 -10.89 -8.69
C PRO A 367 28.29 -12.20 -9.15
N PHE A 368 27.99 -12.33 -10.44
CA PHE A 368 27.26 -13.47 -10.99
C PHE A 368 27.97 -14.81 -10.73
N GLU A 369 29.30 -14.86 -10.87
CA GLU A 369 30.09 -16.06 -10.61
C GLU A 369 29.97 -16.53 -9.16
N VAL A 370 29.86 -15.58 -8.22
CA VAL A 370 29.66 -15.88 -6.80
C VAL A 370 28.23 -16.35 -6.55
N GLN A 371 27.25 -15.72 -7.20
CA GLN A 371 25.85 -16.16 -7.13
C GLN A 371 25.69 -17.61 -7.62
N TYR A 372 26.38 -17.98 -8.70
CA TYR A 372 26.36 -19.34 -9.25
C TYR A 372 26.83 -20.38 -8.22
N GLU A 373 27.97 -20.14 -7.56
CA GLU A 373 28.47 -21.02 -6.50
C GLU A 373 27.54 -21.04 -5.27
N MET A 374 27.04 -19.87 -4.87
CA MET A 374 26.15 -19.71 -3.72
C MET A 374 24.84 -20.49 -3.90
N VAL A 375 24.17 -20.34 -5.04
CA VAL A 375 22.91 -21.05 -5.34
C VAL A 375 23.12 -22.56 -5.28
N ARG A 376 24.21 -23.06 -5.86
CA ARG A 376 24.54 -24.50 -5.89
C ARG A 376 25.01 -25.07 -4.55
N SER A 377 25.14 -24.24 -3.53
CA SER A 377 25.40 -24.67 -2.15
C SER A 377 24.12 -24.86 -1.31
N ILE A 378 22.95 -24.49 -1.84
CA ILE A 378 21.65 -24.68 -1.19
C ILE A 378 21.19 -26.13 -1.38
N ILE A 379 20.59 -26.73 -0.35
CA ILE A 379 20.08 -28.12 -0.41
C ILE A 379 19.03 -28.24 -1.53
N GLY A 380 19.21 -29.22 -2.42
CA GLY A 380 18.32 -29.42 -3.58
C GLY A 380 18.64 -28.56 -4.80
N CYS A 381 19.50 -27.56 -4.67
CA CYS A 381 19.88 -26.67 -5.77
C CYS A 381 21.28 -26.97 -6.32
N GLU A 382 21.86 -28.15 -6.05
CA GLU A 382 23.27 -28.44 -6.40
C GLU A 382 23.55 -28.38 -7.92
N ARG A 383 22.50 -28.57 -8.73
CA ARG A 383 22.53 -28.46 -10.19
C ARG A 383 21.68 -27.30 -10.71
N ALA A 384 21.24 -26.40 -9.85
CA ALA A 384 20.33 -25.34 -10.23
C ALA A 384 20.96 -24.38 -11.24
N GLU A 385 20.17 -23.99 -12.23
CA GLU A 385 20.51 -23.03 -13.28
C GLU A 385 19.82 -21.69 -13.02
N ILE A 386 20.58 -20.61 -13.15
CA ILE A 386 20.09 -19.24 -12.94
C ILE A 386 19.55 -18.70 -14.26
N MET A 387 18.24 -18.42 -14.33
CA MET A 387 17.62 -17.71 -15.47
C MET A 387 17.81 -16.21 -15.37
N ARG A 388 17.65 -15.65 -14.16
CA ARG A 388 17.83 -14.22 -13.92
C ARG A 388 18.74 -14.03 -12.72
N PRO A 389 19.82 -13.24 -12.85
CA PRO A 389 20.70 -12.96 -11.72
C PRO A 389 19.96 -12.16 -10.66
N ALA A 390 20.38 -12.33 -9.42
CA ALA A 390 20.06 -11.41 -8.35
C ALA A 390 20.76 -10.07 -8.61
N TYR A 391 20.12 -9.00 -8.20
CA TYR A 391 20.69 -7.67 -8.27
C TYR A 391 20.09 -6.78 -7.18
N ALA A 392 20.71 -5.63 -6.98
CA ALA A 392 20.09 -4.55 -6.26
C ALA A 392 19.90 -3.32 -7.12
N VAL A 393 18.86 -2.54 -6.82
CA VAL A 393 18.56 -1.28 -7.46
C VAL A 393 18.63 -0.14 -6.45
N GLU A 394 19.39 0.89 -6.79
CA GLU A 394 19.39 2.20 -6.16
C GLU A 394 18.48 3.15 -6.93
N TYR A 395 17.73 3.97 -6.24
CA TYR A 395 16.77 4.89 -6.85
C TYR A 395 16.53 6.12 -5.97
N ASP A 396 16.06 7.19 -6.59
CA ASP A 396 15.63 8.38 -5.84
C ASP A 396 14.29 8.19 -5.17
N PHE A 397 14.14 8.80 -4.01
CA PHE A 397 12.87 8.94 -3.31
C PHE A 397 12.74 10.36 -2.75
N ALA A 398 11.51 10.83 -2.57
CA ALA A 398 11.20 12.06 -1.86
C ALA A 398 11.01 11.77 -0.37
N PHE A 399 11.57 12.60 0.51
CA PHE A 399 11.33 12.45 1.94
C PHE A 399 9.84 12.65 2.24
N PRO A 400 9.14 11.66 2.82
CA PRO A 400 7.68 11.70 2.96
C PRO A 400 7.18 12.77 3.94
N THR A 401 8.05 13.34 4.78
CA THR A 401 7.73 14.50 5.64
C THR A 401 7.36 15.76 4.84
N GLN A 402 7.67 15.78 3.53
CA GLN A 402 7.27 16.84 2.60
C GLN A 402 5.82 16.72 2.14
N LEU A 403 5.10 15.69 2.58
CA LEU A 403 3.70 15.45 2.25
C LEU A 403 2.78 15.79 3.42
N HIS A 404 1.56 16.20 3.09
CA HIS A 404 0.44 16.16 4.03
C HIS A 404 -0.04 14.71 4.23
N PRO A 405 -0.82 14.42 5.30
CA PRO A 405 -1.48 13.12 5.47
C PRO A 405 -2.42 12.72 4.31
N SER A 406 -2.81 13.67 3.45
CA SER A 406 -3.55 13.42 2.21
C SER A 406 -2.68 12.87 1.07
N LEU A 407 -1.36 12.77 1.26
CA LEU A 407 -0.32 12.49 0.27
C LEU A 407 -0.07 13.62 -0.76
N GLU A 408 -0.73 14.77 -0.60
CA GLU A 408 -0.44 15.98 -1.36
C GLU A 408 0.89 16.60 -0.89
N THR A 409 1.69 17.13 -1.81
CA THR A 409 2.95 17.79 -1.44
C THR A 409 2.69 19.14 -0.79
N LYS A 410 3.53 19.50 0.20
CA LYS A 410 3.47 20.80 0.87
C LYS A 410 3.99 21.96 0.01
N VAL A 411 4.91 21.66 -0.92
CA VAL A 411 5.62 22.66 -1.73
C VAL A 411 4.90 22.99 -3.04
N CYS A 412 4.11 22.05 -3.57
CA CYS A 412 3.38 22.23 -4.81
C CYS A 412 1.95 21.67 -4.69
N ARG A 413 0.96 22.56 -4.80
CA ARG A 413 -0.46 22.16 -4.71
C ARG A 413 -0.85 21.32 -5.91
N ASN A 414 -1.84 20.45 -5.72
CA ASN A 414 -2.38 19.52 -6.71
C ASN A 414 -1.42 18.39 -7.13
N LEU A 415 -0.22 18.31 -6.54
CA LEU A 415 0.76 17.25 -6.77
C LEU A 415 0.71 16.25 -5.61
N PHE A 416 0.60 14.97 -5.94
CA PHE A 416 0.56 13.85 -4.99
C PHE A 416 1.67 12.86 -5.28
N LEU A 417 2.26 12.28 -4.23
CA LEU A 417 3.27 11.23 -4.37
C LEU A 417 2.79 9.94 -3.69
N ALA A 418 2.96 8.79 -4.34
CA ALA A 418 2.54 7.50 -3.78
C ALA A 418 3.46 6.33 -4.15
N GLY A 419 3.68 5.44 -3.18
CA GLY A 419 4.44 4.20 -3.36
C GLY A 419 5.92 4.33 -3.05
N GLN A 420 6.78 3.70 -3.85
CA GLN A 420 8.22 3.63 -3.55
C GLN A 420 8.92 4.99 -3.59
N ILE A 421 8.38 5.96 -4.32
CA ILE A 421 8.87 7.36 -4.30
C ILE A 421 8.76 7.99 -2.90
N ASN A 422 7.86 7.51 -2.04
CA ASN A 422 7.75 7.97 -0.66
C ASN A 422 8.66 7.19 0.31
N GLY A 423 9.58 6.38 -0.22
CA GLY A 423 10.51 5.57 0.57
C GLY A 423 9.92 4.30 1.16
N THR A 424 8.77 3.83 0.67
CA THR A 424 8.21 2.50 1.04
C THR A 424 8.77 1.38 0.17
N SER A 425 8.70 0.13 0.66
CA SER A 425 9.09 -1.06 -0.09
C SER A 425 8.06 -2.18 0.06
N GLY A 426 7.14 -2.28 -0.89
CA GLY A 426 6.17 -3.36 -1.00
C GLY A 426 5.02 -3.00 -1.92
N TYR A 427 4.37 -4.01 -2.49
CA TYR A 427 3.26 -3.80 -3.40
C TYR A 427 2.05 -3.25 -2.67
N GLU A 428 1.77 -3.79 -1.48
CA GLU A 428 0.61 -3.46 -0.66
C GLU A 428 0.73 -2.05 -0.08
N GLU A 429 1.90 -1.69 0.45
CA GLU A 429 2.17 -0.31 0.88
C GLU A 429 2.01 0.67 -0.28
N ALA A 430 2.46 0.30 -1.48
CA ALA A 430 2.33 1.15 -2.65
C ALA A 430 0.88 1.27 -3.13
N GLY A 431 0.15 0.16 -3.25
CA GLY A 431 -1.26 0.16 -3.63
C GLY A 431 -2.13 0.96 -2.65
N ALA A 432 -1.88 0.82 -1.35
CA ALA A 432 -2.56 1.58 -0.31
C ALA A 432 -2.37 3.09 -0.46
N GLN A 433 -1.13 3.53 -0.66
CA GLN A 433 -0.84 4.96 -0.91
C GLN A 433 -1.45 5.42 -2.23
N GLY A 434 -1.37 4.59 -3.28
CA GLY A 434 -1.94 4.87 -4.59
C GLY A 434 -3.44 5.13 -4.52
N LEU A 435 -4.18 4.22 -3.89
CA LEU A 435 -5.61 4.35 -3.65
C LEU A 435 -5.95 5.67 -2.96
N MET A 436 -5.28 5.98 -1.85
CA MET A 436 -5.52 7.22 -1.10
C MET A 436 -5.16 8.48 -1.90
N ALA A 437 -4.04 8.46 -2.63
CA ALA A 437 -3.63 9.58 -3.48
C ALA A 437 -4.61 9.80 -4.63
N GLY A 438 -5.11 8.73 -5.27
CA GLY A 438 -6.13 8.82 -6.32
C GLY A 438 -7.45 9.41 -5.81
N ILE A 439 -7.93 8.94 -4.65
CA ILE A 439 -9.12 9.50 -3.98
C ILE A 439 -8.95 10.99 -3.72
N ASN A 440 -7.82 11.39 -3.12
CA ASN A 440 -7.58 12.77 -2.74
C ASN A 440 -7.30 13.68 -3.94
N ALA A 441 -6.70 13.17 -5.02
CA ALA A 441 -6.57 13.89 -6.27
C ALA A 441 -7.95 14.27 -6.84
N VAL A 442 -8.90 13.33 -6.88
CA VAL A 442 -10.27 13.65 -7.32
C VAL A 442 -10.98 14.60 -6.36
N ARG A 443 -10.87 14.41 -5.05
CA ARG A 443 -11.51 15.33 -4.09
C ARG A 443 -10.95 16.74 -4.21
N ARG A 444 -9.65 16.90 -4.50
CA ARG A 444 -9.01 18.18 -4.78
C ARG A 444 -9.63 18.85 -6.00
N VAL A 445 -9.81 18.11 -7.10
CA VAL A 445 -10.53 18.60 -8.30
C VAL A 445 -11.96 19.04 -7.98
N GLN A 446 -12.65 18.28 -7.11
CA GLN A 446 -14.03 18.58 -6.70
C GLN A 446 -14.14 19.68 -5.64
N GLY A 447 -13.04 20.28 -5.17
CA GLY A 447 -13.04 21.27 -4.09
C GLY A 447 -13.53 20.70 -2.75
N ARG A 448 -13.39 19.39 -2.53
CA ARG A 448 -13.80 18.69 -1.31
C ARG A 448 -12.59 18.45 -0.40
N GLU A 449 -12.83 18.40 0.90
CA GLU A 449 -11.81 18.04 1.89
C GLU A 449 -11.20 16.66 1.59
N PRO A 450 -9.88 16.46 1.80
CA PRO A 450 -9.24 15.16 1.59
C PRO A 450 -9.75 14.10 2.59
N VAL A 451 -9.76 12.84 2.17
CA VAL A 451 -9.90 11.70 3.08
C VAL A 451 -8.53 11.39 3.68
N VAL A 452 -8.45 11.42 5.00
CA VAL A 452 -7.29 10.98 5.77
C VAL A 452 -7.74 9.86 6.70
N LEU A 453 -7.22 8.66 6.48
CA LEU A 453 -7.48 7.53 7.36
C LEU A 453 -6.67 7.70 8.65
N ARG A 454 -7.36 7.63 9.79
CA ARG A 454 -6.69 7.70 11.08
C ARG A 454 -6.00 6.38 11.41
N ARG A 455 -5.03 6.46 12.31
CA ARG A 455 -4.29 5.29 12.82
C ARG A 455 -5.17 4.27 13.54
N ASP A 456 -6.25 4.71 14.18
CA ASP A 456 -7.22 3.84 14.85
C ASP A 456 -8.22 3.20 13.88
N GLN A 457 -8.27 3.66 12.63
CA GLN A 457 -9.20 3.15 11.62
C GLN A 457 -8.59 2.10 10.70
N ALA A 458 -7.30 2.23 10.33
CA ALA A 458 -6.67 1.38 9.32
C ALA A 458 -5.14 1.26 9.47
N TYR A 459 -4.59 0.11 9.05
CA TYR A 459 -3.15 -0.03 8.77
C TYR A 459 -2.69 0.94 7.67
N ILE A 460 -3.54 1.28 6.69
CA ILE A 460 -3.25 2.36 5.71
C ILE A 460 -3.02 3.71 6.42
N GLY A 461 -3.84 4.03 7.44
CA GLY A 461 -3.67 5.24 8.25
C GLY A 461 -2.38 5.24 9.06
N VAL A 462 -2.03 4.09 9.65
CA VAL A 462 -0.74 3.88 10.34
C VAL A 462 0.45 4.06 9.39
N LEU A 463 0.38 3.48 8.18
CA LEU A 463 1.40 3.60 7.13
C LEU A 463 1.66 5.06 6.78
N ILE A 464 0.60 5.79 6.42
CA ILE A 464 0.73 7.16 5.94
C ILE A 464 1.18 8.08 7.08
N ASP A 465 0.60 7.97 8.28
CA ASP A 465 1.00 8.78 9.44
C ASP A 465 2.46 8.53 9.82
N ASP A 466 2.93 7.27 9.85
CA ASP A 466 4.33 6.96 10.13
C ASP A 466 5.25 7.62 9.10
N LEU A 467 4.92 7.53 7.80
CA LEU A 467 5.72 8.14 6.72
C LEU A 467 5.81 9.66 6.85
N VAL A 468 4.67 10.35 6.95
CA VAL A 468 4.66 11.82 6.92
C VAL A 468 5.09 12.47 8.24
N THR A 469 5.05 11.71 9.35
CA THR A 469 5.39 12.21 10.69
C THR A 469 6.79 11.82 11.13
N LYS A 470 7.17 10.55 10.96
CA LYS A 470 8.50 10.05 11.40
C LYS A 470 9.54 10.17 10.29
N GLY A 471 9.10 10.30 9.03
CA GLY A 471 9.98 10.21 7.88
C GLY A 471 10.48 8.78 7.68
N THR A 472 11.35 8.62 6.69
CA THR A 472 12.09 7.37 6.53
C THR A 472 13.48 7.64 5.97
N VAL A 473 14.47 6.92 6.51
CA VAL A 473 15.88 6.96 6.07
C VAL A 473 16.32 5.64 5.45
N GLU A 474 15.45 4.63 5.49
CA GLU A 474 15.60 3.33 4.85
C GLU A 474 14.25 2.95 4.21
N PRO A 475 14.17 1.90 3.38
CA PRO A 475 12.88 1.52 2.80
C PRO A 475 11.89 1.06 3.88
N TYR A 476 10.84 1.83 4.10
CA TYR A 476 9.80 1.56 5.11
C TYR A 476 9.00 0.30 4.73
N ARG A 477 8.76 -0.57 5.72
CA ARG A 477 7.98 -1.81 5.56
C ARG A 477 7.00 -1.96 6.71
N MET A 478 5.74 -2.31 6.44
CA MET A 478 4.72 -2.25 7.49
C MET A 478 4.93 -3.18 8.67
N PHE A 479 5.61 -4.31 8.51
CA PHE A 479 5.84 -5.23 9.62
C PHE A 479 6.77 -4.65 10.71
N THR A 480 7.55 -3.59 10.41
CA THR A 480 8.35 -2.88 11.42
C THR A 480 7.52 -1.86 12.20
N SER A 481 6.32 -1.53 11.72
CA SER A 481 5.44 -0.58 12.38
C SER A 481 4.81 -1.19 13.64
N ARG A 482 4.60 -0.32 14.64
CA ARG A 482 3.78 -0.65 15.80
C ARG A 482 2.41 -0.04 15.56
N ALA A 483 1.49 -0.81 14.99
CA ALA A 483 0.07 -0.53 15.15
C ALA A 483 -0.29 -0.73 16.63
N GLU A 484 -0.71 0.33 17.31
CA GLU A 484 -1.06 0.32 18.72
C GLU A 484 -2.38 -0.43 18.96
N TYR A 485 -3.30 -0.32 18.00
CA TYR A 485 -4.67 -0.82 18.08
C TYR A 485 -4.89 -2.14 17.30
N ARG A 486 -3.95 -3.09 17.38
CA ARG A 486 -3.99 -4.33 16.58
C ARG A 486 -5.26 -5.17 16.74
N LEU A 487 -5.95 -5.07 17.87
CA LEU A 487 -7.21 -5.80 18.08
C LEU A 487 -8.39 -5.10 17.36
N LEU A 488 -8.32 -3.79 17.13
CA LEU A 488 -9.30 -3.07 16.32
C LEU A 488 -9.00 -3.22 14.83
N LEU A 489 -7.73 -3.16 14.45
CA LEU A 489 -7.24 -3.13 13.07
C LEU A 489 -6.96 -4.54 12.51
N ARG A 490 -7.96 -5.42 12.51
CA ARG A 490 -7.74 -6.81 12.09
C ARG A 490 -8.02 -7.01 10.61
N GLN A 491 -7.50 -8.09 10.05
CA GLN A 491 -7.73 -8.45 8.65
C GLN A 491 -9.18 -8.92 8.39
N ASP A 492 -9.89 -9.42 9.39
CA ASP A 492 -11.25 -9.99 9.28
C ASP A 492 -12.37 -8.93 9.30
N ASN A 493 -12.08 -7.72 9.76
CA ASN A 493 -13.06 -6.65 9.96
C ASN A 493 -12.77 -5.37 9.15
N ALA A 494 -11.88 -5.43 8.15
CA ALA A 494 -11.55 -4.24 7.35
C ALA A 494 -12.77 -3.72 6.55
N ASP A 495 -13.63 -4.62 6.09
CA ASP A 495 -14.93 -4.31 5.49
C ASP A 495 -15.81 -3.49 6.44
N LEU A 496 -15.97 -3.94 7.69
CA LEU A 496 -16.77 -3.26 8.71
C LEU A 496 -16.20 -1.88 9.06
N ARG A 497 -14.87 -1.70 8.95
CA ARG A 497 -14.19 -0.44 9.28
C ARG A 497 -14.22 0.59 8.14
N LEU A 498 -14.09 0.15 6.88
CA LEU A 498 -13.72 1.03 5.78
C LEU A 498 -14.73 1.09 4.63
N SER A 499 -15.67 0.14 4.54
CA SER A 499 -16.63 0.10 3.43
C SER A 499 -17.55 1.32 3.36
N GLU A 500 -17.86 1.94 4.50
CA GLU A 500 -18.64 3.18 4.55
C GLU A 500 -17.90 4.32 3.86
N ILE A 501 -16.59 4.45 4.13
CA ILE A 501 -15.73 5.43 3.46
C ILE A 501 -15.68 5.13 1.96
N GLY A 502 -15.49 3.85 1.58
CA GLY A 502 -15.50 3.41 0.19
C GLY A 502 -16.80 3.79 -0.56
N ARG A 503 -17.96 3.64 0.10
CA ARG A 503 -19.26 4.09 -0.43
C ARG A 503 -19.30 5.59 -0.59
N ASP A 504 -18.91 6.34 0.45
CA ASP A 504 -19.03 7.80 0.48
C ASP A 504 -18.14 8.49 -0.57
N VAL A 505 -16.98 7.90 -0.89
CA VAL A 505 -16.12 8.39 -1.99
C VAL A 505 -16.57 7.88 -3.36
N GLY A 506 -17.51 6.94 -3.44
CA GLY A 506 -18.06 6.41 -4.69
C GLY A 506 -17.28 5.23 -5.29
N LEU A 507 -16.37 4.60 -4.53
CA LEU A 507 -15.61 3.43 -4.98
C LEU A 507 -16.33 2.11 -4.69
N LEU A 508 -17.17 2.08 -3.64
CA LEU A 508 -17.95 0.89 -3.29
C LEU A 508 -19.41 1.07 -3.73
N PRO A 509 -19.93 0.21 -4.63
CA PRO A 509 -21.33 0.22 -5.01
C PRO A 509 -22.27 -0.04 -3.83
N GLU A 510 -23.44 0.62 -3.86
CA GLU A 510 -24.47 0.50 -2.82
C GLU A 510 -24.88 -0.95 -2.51
N ARG A 511 -24.90 -1.83 -3.52
CA ARG A 511 -25.21 -3.25 -3.33
C ARG A 511 -24.19 -3.99 -2.44
N LEU A 512 -22.90 -3.63 -2.51
CA LEU A 512 -21.85 -4.24 -1.69
C LEU A 512 -21.89 -3.66 -0.28
N TRP A 513 -22.08 -2.34 -0.17
CA TRP A 513 -22.31 -1.68 1.12
C TRP A 513 -23.48 -2.32 1.89
N ARG A 514 -24.62 -2.61 1.24
CA ARG A 514 -25.76 -3.27 1.89
C ARG A 514 -25.43 -4.62 2.49
N LYS A 515 -24.49 -5.38 1.90
CA LYS A 515 -24.02 -6.65 2.47
C LYS A 515 -23.25 -6.42 3.76
N VAL A 516 -22.38 -5.41 3.78
CA VAL A 516 -21.64 -5.03 4.99
C VAL A 516 -22.58 -4.53 6.08
N ALA A 517 -23.58 -3.72 5.72
CA ALA A 517 -24.61 -3.26 6.65
C ALA A 517 -25.41 -4.44 7.24
N ALA A 518 -25.86 -5.38 6.40
CA ALA A 518 -26.55 -6.58 6.85
C ALA A 518 -25.68 -7.46 7.77
N LYS A 519 -24.39 -7.64 7.43
CA LYS A 519 -23.41 -8.33 8.28
C LYS A 519 -23.27 -7.65 9.65
N ARG A 520 -23.11 -6.32 9.66
CA ARG A 520 -23.03 -5.53 10.90
C ARG A 520 -24.28 -5.69 11.77
N ASP A 521 -25.46 -5.60 11.16
CA ASP A 521 -26.73 -5.69 11.88
C ASP A 521 -26.95 -7.12 12.42
N ALA A 522 -26.55 -8.16 11.68
CA ALA A 522 -26.58 -9.55 12.12
C ALA A 522 -25.64 -9.81 13.31
N ILE A 523 -24.42 -9.24 13.28
CA ILE A 523 -23.49 -9.33 14.41
C ILE A 523 -24.10 -8.67 15.65
N ALA A 524 -24.66 -7.46 15.52
CA ALA A 524 -25.27 -6.75 16.64
C ALA A 524 -26.48 -7.51 17.22
N ALA A 525 -27.35 -8.04 16.36
CA ALA A 525 -28.51 -8.83 16.76
C ALA A 525 -28.10 -10.12 17.50
N GLU A 526 -27.06 -10.80 17.04
CA GLU A 526 -26.58 -12.03 17.67
C GLU A 526 -25.91 -11.74 19.02
N LEU A 527 -25.10 -10.69 19.12
CA LEU A 527 -24.52 -10.27 20.40
C LEU A 527 -25.61 -9.97 21.45
N ASP A 528 -26.68 -9.27 21.05
CA ASP A 528 -27.83 -8.98 21.92
C ASP A 528 -28.57 -10.27 22.33
N ARG A 529 -28.80 -11.19 21.38
CA ARG A 529 -29.42 -12.49 21.65
C ARG A 529 -28.60 -13.32 22.62
N LEU A 530 -27.28 -13.42 22.43
CA LEU A 530 -26.38 -14.18 23.30
C LEU A 530 -26.32 -13.59 24.72
N ALA A 531 -26.47 -12.27 24.86
CA ALA A 531 -26.52 -11.62 26.16
C ALA A 531 -27.84 -11.93 26.92
N LYS A 532 -28.95 -12.08 26.19
CA LYS A 532 -30.30 -12.34 26.77
C LYS A 532 -30.61 -13.82 26.96
N THR A 533 -30.01 -14.71 26.17
CA THR A 533 -30.27 -16.15 26.23
C THR A 533 -29.45 -16.80 27.33
N HIS A 534 -30.09 -17.57 28.21
CA HIS A 534 -29.45 -18.20 29.38
C HIS A 534 -29.54 -19.72 29.33
N VAL A 535 -28.47 -20.38 29.79
CA VAL A 535 -28.41 -21.82 30.04
C VAL A 535 -27.98 -22.02 31.49
N GLY A 536 -28.91 -22.45 32.34
CA GLY A 536 -28.71 -22.44 33.79
C GLY A 536 -28.60 -21.00 34.31
N SER A 537 -27.51 -20.68 35.01
CA SER A 537 -27.27 -19.35 35.59
C SER A 537 -26.45 -18.40 34.71
N ASP A 538 -25.86 -18.88 33.61
CA ASP A 538 -24.97 -18.08 32.76
C ASP A 538 -25.66 -17.74 31.43
N SER A 539 -25.44 -16.53 30.93
CA SER A 539 -25.80 -16.16 29.56
C SER A 539 -24.89 -16.86 28.55
N LEU A 540 -25.38 -17.11 27.34
CA LEU A 540 -24.56 -17.69 26.27
C LEU A 540 -23.33 -16.81 25.97
N ALA A 541 -23.47 -15.48 26.05
CA ALA A 541 -22.34 -14.55 25.91
C ALA A 541 -21.24 -14.78 26.96
N ARG A 542 -21.62 -15.07 28.22
CA ARG A 542 -20.66 -15.39 29.29
C ARG A 542 -20.02 -16.77 29.08
N ILE A 543 -20.77 -17.73 28.58
CA ILE A 543 -20.26 -19.08 28.25
C ILE A 543 -19.23 -18.97 27.11
N LEU A 544 -19.54 -18.23 26.03
CA LEU A 544 -18.67 -18.08 24.86
C LEU A 544 -17.38 -17.29 25.12
N ARG A 545 -17.32 -16.49 26.21
CA ARG A 545 -16.08 -15.83 26.66
C ARG A 545 -15.01 -16.82 27.14
N ARG A 546 -15.39 -18.06 27.46
CA ARG A 546 -14.45 -19.09 27.91
C ARG A 546 -13.56 -19.52 26.73
N PRO A 547 -12.22 -19.53 26.87
CA PRO A 547 -11.31 -19.80 25.76
C PRO A 547 -11.53 -21.15 25.06
N GLU A 548 -11.98 -22.15 25.82
CA GLU A 548 -12.21 -23.53 25.37
C GLU A 548 -13.56 -23.74 24.66
N VAL A 549 -14.45 -22.73 24.66
CA VAL A 549 -15.80 -22.84 24.09
C VAL A 549 -15.85 -22.10 22.76
N GLY A 550 -16.25 -22.78 21.70
CA GLY A 550 -16.60 -22.20 20.41
C GLY A 550 -18.10 -21.88 20.31
N TYR A 551 -18.47 -21.07 19.33
CA TYR A 551 -19.86 -20.77 19.02
C TYR A 551 -20.63 -22.05 18.65
N GLU A 552 -19.96 -22.99 17.99
CA GLU A 552 -20.51 -24.29 17.65
C GLU A 552 -20.84 -25.15 18.89
N ASP A 553 -20.19 -24.92 20.02
CA ASP A 553 -20.43 -25.66 21.26
C ASP A 553 -21.63 -25.11 22.06
N LEU A 554 -22.21 -23.99 21.63
CA LEU A 554 -23.32 -23.36 22.34
C LEU A 554 -24.63 -24.12 22.16
N GLN A 555 -25.31 -24.37 23.28
CA GLN A 555 -26.72 -24.77 23.26
C GLN A 555 -27.57 -23.60 22.73
N HIS A 556 -28.58 -23.91 21.92
CA HIS A 556 -29.43 -22.90 21.25
C HIS A 556 -28.62 -21.92 20.37
N ARG A 557 -27.53 -22.38 19.75
CA ARG A 557 -26.84 -21.61 18.70
C ARG A 557 -27.77 -21.32 17.53
N ASN A 558 -27.56 -20.19 16.86
CA ASN A 558 -28.24 -19.88 15.63
C ASN A 558 -27.49 -20.51 14.45
N GLU A 559 -28.05 -21.59 13.88
CA GLU A 559 -27.45 -22.34 12.75
C GLU A 559 -27.59 -21.64 11.40
N ALA A 560 -28.41 -20.58 11.32
CA ALA A 560 -28.62 -19.84 10.08
C ALA A 560 -27.60 -18.70 9.86
N LEU A 561 -26.71 -18.44 10.83
CA LEU A 561 -25.74 -17.36 10.71
C LEU A 561 -24.59 -17.73 9.77
N PRO A 562 -24.14 -16.82 8.90
CA PRO A 562 -22.93 -17.02 8.11
C PRO A 562 -21.70 -17.19 9.00
N ALA A 563 -20.74 -18.02 8.57
CA ALA A 563 -19.49 -18.27 9.30
C ALA A 563 -18.72 -16.98 9.63
N GLU A 564 -18.73 -15.98 8.74
CA GLU A 564 -18.08 -14.69 9.00
C GLU A 564 -18.75 -13.89 10.13
N VAL A 565 -20.09 -13.99 10.28
CA VAL A 565 -20.81 -13.36 11.40
C VAL A 565 -20.46 -14.08 12.70
N ILE A 566 -20.45 -15.41 12.68
CA ILE A 566 -20.07 -16.24 13.83
C ILE A 566 -18.65 -15.88 14.30
N GLU A 567 -17.68 -15.83 13.39
CA GLU A 567 -16.29 -15.47 13.72
C GLU A 567 -16.22 -14.07 14.34
N GLN A 568 -16.92 -13.07 13.80
CA GLN A 568 -16.93 -11.73 14.38
C GLN A 568 -17.56 -11.70 15.78
N VAL A 569 -18.65 -12.44 16.00
CA VAL A 569 -19.32 -12.55 17.31
C VAL A 569 -18.39 -13.19 18.34
N GLU A 570 -17.72 -14.29 17.99
CA GLU A 570 -16.74 -14.94 18.87
C GLU A 570 -15.61 -13.98 19.25
N ILE A 571 -15.03 -13.29 18.27
CA ILE A 571 -13.94 -12.35 18.50
C ILE A 571 -14.42 -11.19 19.39
N ALA A 572 -15.58 -10.61 19.10
CA ALA A 572 -16.14 -9.51 19.88
C ALA A 572 -16.31 -9.89 21.35
N LEU A 573 -16.82 -11.09 21.64
CA LEU A 573 -17.02 -11.55 23.02
C LEU A 573 -15.74 -11.98 23.71
N LYS A 574 -14.89 -12.78 23.06
CA LYS A 574 -13.63 -13.30 23.64
C LYS A 574 -12.62 -12.19 23.92
N PHE A 575 -12.63 -11.13 23.12
CA PHE A 575 -11.70 -10.01 23.26
C PHE A 575 -12.34 -8.71 23.80
N ASP A 576 -13.61 -8.74 24.23
CA ASP A 576 -14.40 -7.58 24.68
C ASP A 576 -13.61 -6.65 25.63
N GLY A 577 -13.05 -7.19 26.72
CA GLY A 577 -12.30 -6.39 27.69
C GLY A 577 -11.03 -5.73 27.13
N TYR A 578 -10.39 -6.37 26.15
CA TYR A 578 -9.21 -5.79 25.48
C TYR A 578 -9.63 -4.75 24.43
N ILE A 579 -10.72 -4.99 23.71
CA ILE A 579 -11.30 -4.07 22.73
C ILE A 579 -11.74 -2.78 23.42
N GLN A 580 -12.56 -2.87 24.49
CA GLN A 580 -13.02 -1.71 25.25
C GLN A 580 -11.85 -0.88 25.81
N ARG A 581 -10.77 -1.54 26.25
CA ARG A 581 -9.56 -0.85 26.68
C ARG A 581 -8.90 -0.07 25.54
N GLN A 582 -8.77 -0.68 24.35
CA GLN A 582 -8.21 0.01 23.18
C GLN A 582 -9.10 1.17 22.73
N GLU A 583 -10.42 1.00 22.72
CA GLU A 583 -11.38 2.07 22.39
C GLU A 583 -11.28 3.25 23.36
N ALA A 584 -11.17 2.99 24.66
CA ALA A 584 -10.96 4.03 25.66
C ALA A 584 -9.62 4.76 25.47
N GLU A 585 -8.57 4.06 25.03
CA GLU A 585 -7.29 4.67 24.65
C GLU A 585 -7.45 5.53 23.39
N VAL A 586 -8.13 5.04 22.35
CA VAL A 586 -8.43 5.80 21.12
C VAL A 586 -9.15 7.10 21.44
N GLU A 587 -10.21 7.07 22.25
CA GLU A 587 -11.00 8.28 22.56
C GLU A 587 -10.17 9.35 23.30
N ARG A 588 -9.26 8.94 24.18
CA ARG A 588 -8.30 9.85 24.83
C ARG A 588 -7.36 10.51 23.81
N PHE A 589 -6.86 9.74 22.85
CA PHE A 589 -5.97 10.26 21.81
C PHE A 589 -6.72 11.12 20.78
N ARG A 590 -7.99 10.80 20.50
CA ARG A 590 -8.85 11.52 19.55
C ARG A 590 -8.96 13.01 19.87
N THR A 591 -9.06 13.34 21.16
CA THR A 591 -9.08 14.74 21.63
C THR A 591 -7.84 15.54 21.20
N MET A 592 -6.69 14.88 21.01
CA MET A 592 -5.47 15.53 20.51
C MET A 592 -5.38 15.51 18.98
N GLU A 593 -5.90 14.48 18.31
CA GLU A 593 -5.99 14.42 16.86
C GLU A 593 -6.92 15.48 16.27
N ASP A 594 -8.06 15.73 16.90
CA ASP A 594 -9.05 16.68 16.38
C ASP A 594 -8.60 18.15 16.51
N LYS A 595 -7.55 18.41 17.30
CA LYS A 595 -6.96 19.75 17.46
C LYS A 595 -5.99 20.07 16.33
N ARG A 596 -6.52 20.69 15.27
CA ARG A 596 -5.73 21.21 14.15
C ARG A 596 -4.78 22.33 14.58
N ILE A 597 -3.53 22.24 14.16
CA ILE A 597 -2.55 23.31 14.34
C ILE A 597 -2.75 24.31 13.21
N PRO A 598 -2.99 25.61 13.51
CA PRO A 598 -3.20 26.61 12.47
C PRO A 598 -1.94 26.88 11.64
N ASP A 599 -2.11 27.15 10.35
CA ASP A 599 -1.00 27.42 9.41
C ASP A 599 -0.18 28.67 9.75
N TRP A 600 -0.78 29.61 10.48
CA TRP A 600 -0.13 30.85 10.94
C TRP A 600 0.88 30.64 12.07
N LEU A 601 0.89 29.47 12.71
CA LEU A 601 1.74 29.24 13.88
C LEU A 601 3.21 29.12 13.46
N ASP A 602 3.99 30.16 13.76
CA ASP A 602 5.45 30.12 13.62
C ASP A 602 6.11 29.47 14.84
N TYR A 603 6.63 28.26 14.66
CA TYR A 603 7.38 27.55 15.70
C TYR A 603 8.67 28.27 16.10
N ALA A 604 9.28 29.07 15.22
CA ALA A 604 10.51 29.79 15.51
C ALA A 604 10.31 30.84 16.61
N SER A 605 9.14 31.50 16.62
CA SER A 605 8.74 32.47 17.64
C SER A 605 8.54 31.88 19.05
N LEU A 606 8.32 30.55 19.17
CA LEU A 606 8.01 29.88 20.43
C LEU A 606 9.29 29.64 21.26
N ARG A 607 9.67 30.65 22.06
CA ARG A 607 10.89 30.63 22.90
C ARG A 607 10.96 29.47 23.90
N ASN A 608 9.82 28.99 24.38
CA ASN A 608 9.72 27.91 25.37
C ASN A 608 9.79 26.50 24.75
N LEU A 609 9.89 26.36 23.42
CA LEU A 609 10.18 25.08 22.77
C LEU A 609 11.66 24.74 22.88
N ARG A 610 11.97 23.46 23.15
CA ARG A 610 13.34 22.97 23.06
C ARG A 610 13.87 23.14 21.63
N PRO A 611 15.16 23.48 21.42
CA PRO A 611 15.70 23.70 20.08
C PRO A 611 15.45 22.55 19.11
N GLU A 612 15.62 21.30 19.57
CA GLU A 612 15.33 20.10 18.78
C GLU A 612 13.85 20.01 18.37
N ALA A 613 12.93 20.24 19.31
CA ALA A 613 11.50 20.20 19.03
C ALA A 613 11.09 21.32 18.07
N ARG A 614 11.64 22.53 18.24
CA ARG A 614 11.41 23.67 17.35
C ARG A 614 11.84 23.36 15.92
N GLN A 615 13.05 22.82 15.73
CA GLN A 615 13.56 22.44 14.42
C GLN A 615 12.68 21.37 13.77
N LYS A 616 12.31 20.33 14.52
CA LYS A 616 11.51 19.22 14.01
C LYS A 616 10.08 19.63 13.68
N LEU A 617 9.42 20.41 14.53
CA LEU A 617 8.09 20.95 14.28
C LEU A 617 8.09 21.91 13.08
N GLY A 618 9.11 22.77 12.96
CA GLY A 618 9.28 23.66 11.82
C GLY A 618 9.50 22.90 10.49
N LYS A 619 10.27 21.80 10.52
CA LYS A 619 10.53 20.98 9.33
C LYS A 619 9.33 20.10 8.95
N ILE A 620 8.72 19.42 9.92
CA ILE A 620 7.65 18.44 9.68
C ILE A 620 6.30 19.13 9.48
N ARG A 621 6.07 20.30 10.12
CA ARG A 621 4.80 21.06 10.08
C ARG A 621 3.58 20.14 10.29
N PRO A 622 3.41 19.54 11.48
CA PRO A 622 2.30 18.64 11.76
C PRO A 622 0.94 19.36 11.64
N ALA A 623 -0.05 18.67 11.10
CA ALA A 623 -1.41 19.18 10.93
C ALA A 623 -2.22 19.18 12.24
N THR A 624 -1.90 18.29 13.19
CA THR A 624 -2.62 18.11 14.45
C THR A 624 -1.67 18.03 15.64
N LEU A 625 -2.17 18.36 16.85
CA LEU A 625 -1.40 18.16 18.08
C LEU A 625 -1.07 16.68 18.33
N GLY A 626 -1.98 15.77 17.95
CA GLY A 626 -1.74 14.33 17.99
C GLY A 626 -0.53 13.96 17.12
N GLN A 627 -0.47 14.43 15.88
CA GLN A 627 0.67 14.22 15.00
C GLN A 627 1.96 14.81 15.57
N ALA A 628 1.92 16.04 16.10
CA ALA A 628 3.06 16.68 16.73
C ALA A 628 3.65 15.85 17.89
N SER A 629 2.79 15.22 18.69
CA SER A 629 3.18 14.39 19.83
C SER A 629 3.93 13.10 19.45
N ARG A 630 3.77 12.64 18.19
CA ARG A 630 4.42 11.43 17.68
C ARG A 630 5.77 11.70 17.01
N ILE A 631 6.12 12.97 16.80
CA ILE A 631 7.41 13.34 16.23
C ILE A 631 8.50 12.94 17.22
N SER A 632 9.42 12.09 16.77
CA SER A 632 10.56 11.67 17.60
C SER A 632 11.34 12.90 18.07
N GLY A 633 11.58 13.03 19.38
CA GLY A 633 12.26 14.19 19.97
C GLY A 633 11.33 15.34 20.41
N VAL A 634 10.02 15.28 20.14
CA VAL A 634 9.02 16.18 20.72
C VAL A 634 8.49 15.58 22.01
N SER A 635 8.51 16.35 23.10
CA SER A 635 8.05 15.89 24.42
C SER A 635 6.61 16.34 24.70
N PRO A 636 5.91 15.73 25.68
CA PRO A 636 4.60 16.23 26.13
C PRO A 636 4.62 17.71 26.57
N ALA A 637 5.74 18.18 27.12
CA ALA A 637 5.92 19.58 27.48
C ALA A 637 5.93 20.49 26.24
N ASP A 638 6.62 20.10 25.18
CA ASP A 638 6.64 20.85 23.91
C ASP A 638 5.24 20.92 23.27
N VAL A 639 4.49 19.80 23.29
CA VAL A 639 3.10 19.75 22.80
C VAL A 639 2.21 20.72 23.60
N SER A 640 2.46 20.82 24.91
CA SER A 640 1.72 21.74 25.79
C SER A 640 2.02 23.21 25.45
N VAL A 641 3.28 23.53 25.11
CA VAL A 641 3.67 24.86 24.62
C VAL A 641 2.94 25.21 23.32
N VAL A 642 2.88 24.29 22.36
CA VAL A 642 2.13 24.48 21.10
C VAL A 642 0.65 24.69 21.39
N MET A 643 0.04 23.88 22.25
CA MET A 643 -1.38 24.01 22.62
C MET A 643 -1.70 25.36 23.28
N ILE A 644 -0.80 25.88 24.12
CA ILE A 644 -0.96 27.20 24.74
C ILE A 644 -0.84 28.31 23.69
N ALA A 645 0.10 28.20 22.75
CA ALA A 645 0.25 29.16 21.66
C ALA A 645 -1.00 29.22 20.77
N MET A 646 -1.57 28.05 20.43
CA MET A 646 -2.83 27.95 19.68
C MET A 646 -3.99 28.67 20.39
N LYS A 647 -4.05 28.61 21.72
CA LYS A 647 -5.08 29.30 22.52
C LYS A 647 -4.87 30.82 22.62
N ARG A 648 -3.62 31.30 22.54
CA ARG A 648 -3.30 32.73 22.61
C ARG A 648 -3.66 33.49 21.32
N GLY A 649 -3.79 32.80 20.19
CA GLY A 649 -4.05 33.41 18.90
C GLY A 649 -2.79 33.99 18.25
N PRO A 650 -2.89 34.54 17.02
CA PRO A 650 -1.77 35.20 16.36
C PRO A 650 -1.27 36.39 17.18
N VAL A 651 0.04 36.57 17.24
CA VAL A 651 0.64 37.75 17.85
C VAL A 651 0.39 38.91 16.88
N GLU A 652 -0.49 39.85 17.23
CA GLU A 652 -0.58 41.13 16.51
C GLU A 652 0.75 41.86 16.66
N GLU A 653 1.45 42.08 15.55
CA GLU A 653 2.53 43.08 15.53
C GLU A 653 1.90 44.44 15.81
N PRO A 654 2.42 45.24 16.76
CA PRO A 654 1.95 46.61 16.91
C PRO A 654 2.26 47.34 15.60
N VAL A 655 1.20 47.78 14.92
CA VAL A 655 1.30 48.73 13.81
C VAL A 655 2.11 49.90 14.34
N ALA A 656 3.32 50.08 13.82
CA ALA A 656 4.10 51.27 14.08
C ALA A 656 3.26 52.46 13.62
N CYS A 657 2.67 53.16 14.58
CA CYS A 657 2.05 54.45 14.36
C CYS A 657 3.16 55.36 13.87
N GLY A 658 3.26 55.55 12.56
CA GLY A 658 4.19 56.49 11.95
C GLY A 658 3.91 57.86 12.54
N ALA A 659 4.84 58.34 13.36
CA ALA A 659 4.88 59.73 13.76
C ALA A 659 5.02 60.54 12.47
N ALA A 660 3.93 61.20 12.06
CA ALA A 660 3.99 62.23 11.05
C ALA A 660 4.84 63.38 11.64
N GLU A 661 6.03 63.56 11.10
CA GLU A 661 6.84 64.74 11.34
C GLU A 661 6.07 65.97 10.82
N HIS A 662 5.54 66.75 11.75
CA HIS A 662 5.05 68.10 11.49
C HIS A 662 6.25 68.97 11.09
N GLN A 663 6.35 69.32 9.81
CA GLN A 663 7.13 70.48 9.37
C GLN A 663 6.31 71.74 9.62
N ASP A 664 6.81 72.58 10.53
CA ASP A 664 6.38 73.96 10.70
C ASP A 664 6.71 74.77 9.44
N SER A 665 5.69 75.30 8.78
CA SER A 665 5.82 76.50 7.95
C SER A 665 4.52 77.31 7.97
N VAL A 666 4.53 78.38 8.76
CA VAL A 666 3.63 79.56 8.70
C VAL A 666 4.51 80.68 8.09
N PRO A 667 4.04 81.50 7.12
CA PRO A 667 3.02 82.51 7.42
C PRO A 667 1.99 82.82 6.33
N GLY A 668 0.80 83.25 6.75
CA GLY A 668 -0.12 83.95 5.85
C GLY A 668 -1.59 83.92 6.26
N HIS A 669 -1.96 84.86 7.13
CA HIS A 669 -3.22 85.60 7.20
C HIS A 669 -4.56 84.99 6.73
N ALA A 670 -5.49 85.03 7.70
CA ALA A 670 -6.84 85.60 7.64
C ALA A 670 -7.98 84.78 7.02
N GLY A 671 -9.02 84.57 7.84
CA GLY A 671 -10.40 84.65 7.35
C GLY A 671 -11.34 83.55 7.84
N CYS A 672 -12.01 83.82 8.96
CA CYS A 672 -13.42 83.57 9.25
C CYS A 672 -14.16 82.29 8.79
N CYS A 673 -14.77 81.68 9.81
CA CYS A 673 -16.16 81.20 9.87
C CYS A 673 -16.56 79.91 9.12
N GLY A 674 -17.14 79.00 9.90
CA GLY A 674 -18.45 78.44 9.55
C GLY A 674 -18.58 76.94 9.68
N ASP A 675 -19.09 76.52 10.83
CA ASP A 675 -19.81 75.27 11.12
C ASP A 675 -20.44 74.54 9.92
N LEU A 676 -20.13 73.24 9.78
CA LEU A 676 -21.06 72.11 9.91
C LEU A 676 -20.34 70.75 9.80
#